data_AF-A0A4Y8RPX0-F1
#
_entry.id   AF-A0A4Y8RPX0-F1
#
_cell.length_a   1.000
_cell.length_b   1.000
_cell.length_c   1.000
_cell.angle_alpha   90.00
_cell.angle_beta   90.00
_cell.angle_gamma   90.00
#
_symmetry.space_group_name_H-M   'P 1'
#
loop_
_entity.id
_entity.type
_entity.pdbx_description
1 polymer ?
#
loop_
_entity_poly.entity_id
_entity_poly.type
_entity_poly.pdbx_seq_one_letter_code
_entity_poly.pdbx_strand_id
1 'polypeptide(L)'
;MSRSLVATYRLQFREGMDFETAAGLALYLKKLGVSHLYAAPIFAAAEGSTHGYDVTDYNALDESLGGIAGFTRMSDALSSADLGLVLDFVPNHMGVSPANHWWEDVLRWGSESRYARTFDIAWEAEKILVPVLAKPYGEALEAGDLSVRFDAKAGALRFDASGYGLPVDPRSYGHVFGLLDHPEKDRLVRRFSVATPAEADELTERVLEHLQDESFGAALDHALSAINGDIDALHALHEAQAWRLAWWRTAREKLTYRRFFEIADLIGVRQESRRVFRESHQTIIRLARERRLDGIRIDHVDGLADPRGYLEQLRQAFQSVRRSPSIHVEKILTGDERLRTTWEIEGTTGYEFITALAGLYVDPSQEAAMTDAYHAFVGEEQDLRGMILRQKRSIFQRNLAGELTALTNLALSVASRGLATRDLGPDTMARAIVEVAAALPVYRTYVSVDGVPRRDIAIIDEAVDLAMTSREVEADEPIQFIGRLLKLDFEDGADIAGALDFTRRFQQTTGAVMAKAVEDTVFYRYNRLIALNEVGGEPDHYGADVSAFHEAMQIRLKDQPEGLLATSTHDTKRGEDARARLYALSEAPERWADLVEAFATSMADRRIEVEPGLNSPDPETEWGLYQSLLGVLPADFDPANRTLRDDVAGRLAAYAEKAVREAKRWTSWTAPAEAYETALASFVAAMLEDGGEGSFIAKFWQAAQPFVAAGALNSLSQTTVKLGAPGVPDIYQGTEFYDFSLVDPDNRRRVDFDARSKVIGEDTELAGDLANWRSGALKARITSAGLTLRAAMPEFFAEAAYLPLTASGPRADNLVAFVRQSEDRRAVMVLAPRLTLSLLDGGAEPVAATRGWQGTALPLPEGLAMRGWRNIFTGETLDVREELDLGEAFKDLPVAILATL
;
A
#
# COMPACT_ATOMS: atom_id res chain seq x y z
N MET A 1 -21.47 14.52 -21.74
CA MET A 1 -20.01 14.48 -21.96
C MET A 1 -19.41 13.64 -20.83
N SER A 2 -18.28 12.94 -21.02
CA SER A 2 -17.53 12.37 -19.89
C SER A 2 -17.05 13.51 -18.99
N ARG A 3 -16.94 13.27 -17.69
CA ARG A 3 -16.38 14.27 -16.76
C ARG A 3 -14.86 14.23 -16.91
N SER A 4 -14.23 15.38 -17.07
CA SER A 4 -12.76 15.43 -17.12
C SER A 4 -12.19 15.06 -15.76
N LEU A 5 -11.12 14.26 -15.75
CA LEU A 5 -10.40 13.88 -14.54
C LEU A 5 -9.49 15.04 -14.13
N VAL A 6 -9.90 15.79 -13.09
CA VAL A 6 -9.20 17.00 -12.62
C VAL A 6 -8.42 16.72 -11.35
N ALA A 7 -9.06 16.01 -10.41
CA ALA A 7 -8.55 15.59 -9.12
C ALA A 7 -9.44 14.47 -8.55
N THR A 8 -8.82 13.58 -7.78
CA THR A 8 -9.46 12.48 -7.07
C THR A 8 -9.49 12.74 -5.56
N TYR A 9 -10.50 12.20 -4.88
CA TYR A 9 -10.57 12.18 -3.42
C TYR A 9 -10.69 10.72 -2.95
N ARG A 10 -9.62 10.17 -2.36
CA ARG A 10 -9.61 8.79 -1.85
C ARG A 10 -10.44 8.68 -0.57
N LEU A 11 -11.49 7.88 -0.60
CA LEU A 11 -12.36 7.60 0.53
C LEU A 11 -12.29 6.12 0.93
N GLN A 12 -11.97 5.87 2.19
CA GLN A 12 -12.01 4.55 2.82
C GLN A 12 -13.45 4.22 3.20
N PHE A 13 -13.90 3.00 2.90
CA PHE A 13 -15.17 2.47 3.37
C PHE A 13 -14.96 1.57 4.59
N ARG A 14 -16.04 1.31 5.34
CA ARG A 14 -16.08 0.62 6.64
C ARG A 14 -15.66 1.54 7.78
N GLU A 15 -15.55 1.02 8.99
CA GLU A 15 -15.26 1.80 10.20
C GLU A 15 -16.18 3.03 10.39
N GLY A 16 -17.46 2.89 10.01
CA GLY A 16 -18.47 3.96 10.08
C GLY A 16 -18.65 4.78 8.81
N MET A 17 -17.90 4.51 7.74
CA MET A 17 -18.15 5.05 6.40
C MET A 17 -18.86 4.01 5.51
N ASP A 18 -20.12 4.25 5.22
CA ASP A 18 -20.95 3.43 4.32
C ASP A 18 -21.37 4.23 3.06
N PHE A 19 -22.14 3.61 2.16
CA PHE A 19 -22.58 4.32 0.95
C PHE A 19 -23.51 5.50 1.23
N GLU A 20 -24.29 5.45 2.30
CA GLU A 20 -25.21 6.54 2.65
C GLU A 20 -24.43 7.76 3.16
N THR A 21 -23.45 7.53 4.03
CA THR A 21 -22.55 8.56 4.55
C THR A 21 -21.74 9.18 3.41
N ALA A 22 -21.18 8.35 2.52
CA ALA A 22 -20.46 8.82 1.34
C ALA A 22 -21.35 9.64 0.38
N ALA A 23 -22.63 9.27 0.22
CA ALA A 23 -23.59 10.06 -0.54
C ALA A 23 -23.77 11.48 0.03
N GLY A 24 -23.80 11.60 1.36
CA GLY A 24 -23.87 12.88 2.07
C GLY A 24 -22.67 13.80 1.84
N LEU A 25 -21.51 13.25 1.46
CA LEU A 25 -20.29 14.03 1.22
C LEU A 25 -20.23 14.65 -0.19
N ALA A 26 -21.12 14.29 -1.10
CA ALA A 26 -21.04 14.72 -2.50
C ALA A 26 -20.96 16.26 -2.67
N LEU A 27 -21.74 17.02 -1.88
CA LEU A 27 -21.70 18.49 -1.94
C LEU A 27 -20.42 19.08 -1.36
N TYR A 28 -19.91 18.49 -0.26
CA TYR A 28 -18.64 18.89 0.32
C TYR A 28 -17.48 18.67 -0.68
N LEU A 29 -17.42 17.49 -1.30
CA LEU A 29 -16.41 17.15 -2.30
C LEU A 29 -16.48 18.09 -3.51
N LYS A 30 -17.69 18.37 -4.00
CA LYS A 30 -17.86 19.33 -5.11
C LYS A 30 -17.37 20.73 -4.72
N LYS A 31 -17.64 21.17 -3.50
CA LYS A 31 -17.21 22.47 -2.98
C LYS A 31 -15.70 22.56 -2.78
N LEU A 32 -15.07 21.45 -2.39
CA LEU A 32 -13.61 21.34 -2.33
C LEU A 32 -12.96 21.43 -3.72
N GLY A 33 -13.70 21.16 -4.80
CA GLY A 33 -13.23 21.28 -6.18
C GLY A 33 -12.70 19.98 -6.79
N VAL A 34 -12.88 18.83 -6.12
CA VAL A 34 -12.53 17.53 -6.72
C VAL A 34 -13.51 17.14 -7.83
N SER A 35 -13.06 16.30 -8.76
CA SER A 35 -13.89 15.83 -9.88
C SER A 35 -14.40 14.41 -9.71
N HIS A 36 -13.66 13.58 -8.96
CA HIS A 36 -13.95 12.15 -8.83
C HIS A 36 -13.79 11.71 -7.38
N LEU A 37 -14.74 10.93 -6.89
CA LEU A 37 -14.54 10.11 -5.70
C LEU A 37 -13.69 8.91 -6.11
N TYR A 38 -12.58 8.67 -5.41
CA TYR A 38 -11.79 7.46 -5.53
C TYR A 38 -12.15 6.53 -4.37
N ALA A 39 -13.02 5.57 -4.63
CA ALA A 39 -13.57 4.66 -3.64
C ALA A 39 -12.62 3.47 -3.38
N ALA A 40 -12.32 3.19 -2.10
CA ALA A 40 -11.72 1.93 -1.66
C ALA A 40 -12.57 0.70 -2.07
N PRO A 41 -12.06 -0.54 -1.98
CA PRO A 41 -12.79 -1.72 -2.43
C PRO A 41 -14.16 -1.88 -1.76
N ILE A 42 -15.21 -1.97 -2.58
CA ILE A 42 -16.63 -1.98 -2.17
C ILE A 42 -17.31 -3.36 -2.27
N PHE A 43 -16.59 -4.35 -2.79
CA PHE A 43 -17.11 -5.70 -2.98
C PHE A 43 -17.23 -6.43 -1.64
N ALA A 44 -18.05 -7.47 -1.60
CA ALA A 44 -18.15 -8.35 -0.46
C ALA A 44 -16.74 -8.83 -0.06
N ALA A 45 -16.41 -8.69 1.22
CA ALA A 45 -15.11 -9.04 1.80
C ALA A 45 -15.29 -10.08 2.91
N ALA A 46 -14.20 -10.53 3.53
CA ALA A 46 -14.30 -11.43 4.66
C ALA A 46 -14.98 -10.73 5.86
N GLU A 47 -15.58 -11.54 6.74
CA GLU A 47 -16.25 -11.03 7.93
C GLU A 47 -15.25 -10.26 8.81
N GLY A 48 -15.66 -9.07 9.28
CA GLY A 48 -14.80 -8.20 10.09
C GLY A 48 -13.71 -7.45 9.31
N SER A 49 -13.69 -7.54 7.97
CA SER A 49 -12.80 -6.73 7.15
C SER A 49 -12.94 -5.25 7.50
N THR A 50 -11.82 -4.53 7.56
CA THR A 50 -11.77 -3.08 7.78
C THR A 50 -11.39 -2.31 6.51
N HIS A 51 -11.12 -3.02 5.40
CA HIS A 51 -10.51 -2.44 4.20
C HIS A 51 -11.04 -2.95 2.87
N GLY A 52 -11.57 -4.17 2.80
CA GLY A 52 -12.18 -4.74 1.59
C GLY A 52 -11.23 -5.40 0.58
N TYR A 53 -9.91 -5.39 0.78
CA TYR A 53 -8.94 -6.11 -0.07
C TYR A 53 -9.05 -7.64 -0.04
N ASP A 54 -9.64 -8.19 1.01
CA ASP A 54 -9.96 -9.59 1.24
C ASP A 54 -11.29 -10.00 0.58
N VAL A 55 -11.42 -9.74 -0.72
CA VAL A 55 -12.66 -9.94 -1.50
C VAL A 55 -13.12 -11.39 -1.48
N THR A 56 -14.39 -11.62 -1.16
CA THR A 56 -15.03 -12.94 -1.12
C THR A 56 -15.98 -13.19 -2.30
N ASP A 57 -16.55 -12.13 -2.88
CA ASP A 57 -17.32 -12.20 -4.12
C ASP A 57 -17.16 -10.93 -4.98
N TYR A 58 -16.57 -11.08 -6.16
CA TYR A 58 -16.41 -9.99 -7.14
C TYR A 58 -17.73 -9.48 -7.74
N ASN A 59 -18.83 -10.22 -7.57
CA ASN A 59 -20.11 -9.91 -8.20
C ASN A 59 -21.17 -9.39 -7.22
N ALA A 60 -20.86 -9.36 -5.92
CA ALA A 60 -21.70 -8.78 -4.88
C ALA A 60 -21.04 -7.54 -4.27
N LEU A 61 -21.83 -6.48 -4.07
CA LEU A 61 -21.39 -5.33 -3.28
C LEU A 61 -21.65 -5.61 -1.81
N ASP A 62 -20.75 -5.17 -0.94
CA ASP A 62 -20.81 -5.49 0.48
C ASP A 62 -22.12 -5.00 1.14
N GLU A 63 -22.89 -5.94 1.70
CA GLU A 63 -24.16 -5.63 2.35
C GLU A 63 -23.99 -4.77 3.60
N SER A 64 -22.84 -4.85 4.28
CA SER A 64 -22.53 -4.00 5.44
C SER A 64 -22.35 -2.52 5.07
N LEU A 65 -22.06 -2.22 3.80
CA LEU A 65 -21.99 -0.86 3.26
C LEU A 65 -23.35 -0.36 2.71
N GLY A 66 -24.37 -1.22 2.69
CA GLY A 66 -25.70 -0.96 2.13
C GLY A 66 -25.98 -1.63 0.78
N GLY A 67 -25.10 -2.53 0.33
CA GLY A 67 -25.28 -3.34 -0.87
C GLY A 67 -25.51 -2.51 -2.16
N ILE A 68 -26.12 -3.14 -3.16
CA ILE A 68 -26.37 -2.49 -4.46
C ILE A 68 -27.30 -1.27 -4.37
N ALA A 69 -28.25 -1.28 -3.42
CA ALA A 69 -29.19 -0.18 -3.23
C ALA A 69 -28.49 1.06 -2.64
N GLY A 70 -27.62 0.87 -1.64
CA GLY A 70 -26.79 1.94 -1.08
C GLY A 70 -25.83 2.50 -2.11
N PHE A 71 -25.12 1.64 -2.84
CA PHE A 71 -24.21 2.06 -3.91
C PHE A 71 -24.92 2.91 -4.97
N THR A 72 -26.13 2.49 -5.37
CA THR A 72 -26.94 3.21 -6.35
C THR A 72 -27.25 4.63 -5.87
N ARG A 73 -27.65 4.80 -4.59
CA ARG A 73 -27.91 6.12 -4.00
C ARG A 73 -26.65 6.99 -3.96
N MET A 74 -25.52 6.43 -3.54
CA MET A 74 -24.23 7.13 -3.56
C MET A 74 -23.85 7.58 -4.97
N SER A 75 -23.91 6.67 -5.94
CA SER A 75 -23.59 6.96 -7.34
C SER A 75 -24.53 8.04 -7.93
N ASP A 76 -25.82 8.01 -7.61
CA ASP A 76 -26.78 9.04 -8.03
C ASP A 76 -26.49 10.40 -7.36
N ALA A 77 -26.11 10.43 -6.08
CA ALA A 77 -25.73 11.65 -5.36
C ALA A 77 -24.45 12.28 -5.95
N LEU A 78 -23.42 11.47 -6.20
CA LEU A 78 -22.19 11.90 -6.88
C LEU A 78 -22.52 12.47 -8.26
N SER A 79 -23.31 11.75 -9.06
CA SER A 79 -23.68 12.23 -10.39
C SER A 79 -24.50 13.53 -10.35
N SER A 80 -25.38 13.69 -9.36
CA SER A 80 -26.17 14.91 -9.16
C SER A 80 -25.33 16.12 -8.75
N ALA A 81 -24.22 15.88 -8.04
CA ALA A 81 -23.22 16.89 -7.69
C ALA A 81 -22.17 17.11 -8.81
N ASP A 82 -22.32 16.44 -9.97
CA ASP A 82 -21.35 16.44 -11.05
C ASP A 82 -19.95 15.97 -10.62
N LEU A 83 -19.93 14.82 -9.94
CA LEU A 83 -18.74 14.05 -9.56
C LEU A 83 -18.76 12.70 -10.28
N GLY A 84 -17.59 12.24 -10.72
CA GLY A 84 -17.38 10.89 -11.23
C GLY A 84 -16.94 9.91 -10.14
N LEU A 85 -16.83 8.62 -10.50
CA LEU A 85 -16.37 7.57 -9.60
C LEU A 85 -15.19 6.79 -10.20
N VAL A 86 -14.07 6.77 -9.48
CA VAL A 86 -12.96 5.84 -9.70
C VAL A 86 -13.06 4.75 -8.63
N LEU A 87 -13.07 3.48 -9.03
CA LEU A 87 -13.19 2.37 -8.09
C LEU A 87 -11.89 1.58 -7.96
N ASP A 88 -11.48 1.29 -6.73
CA ASP A 88 -10.42 0.35 -6.43
C ASP A 88 -10.87 -1.11 -6.64
N PHE A 89 -10.07 -1.88 -7.37
CA PHE A 89 -10.37 -3.26 -7.72
C PHE A 89 -9.17 -4.18 -7.49
N VAL A 90 -9.44 -5.37 -6.95
CA VAL A 90 -8.44 -6.31 -6.42
C VAL A 90 -8.38 -7.58 -7.27
N PRO A 91 -7.66 -7.59 -8.40
CA PRO A 91 -7.67 -8.74 -9.31
C PRO A 91 -6.72 -9.86 -8.88
N ASN A 92 -5.66 -9.56 -8.14
CA ASN A 92 -4.57 -10.51 -7.89
C ASN A 92 -4.97 -11.66 -6.96
N HIS A 93 -5.88 -11.40 -6.02
CA HIS A 93 -6.18 -12.32 -4.93
C HIS A 93 -7.61 -12.17 -4.40
N MET A 94 -8.05 -13.16 -3.62
CA MET A 94 -9.31 -13.18 -2.88
C MET A 94 -9.09 -13.64 -1.43
N GLY A 95 -10.03 -13.31 -0.54
CA GLY A 95 -10.04 -13.78 0.84
C GLY A 95 -10.30 -15.29 0.97
N VAL A 96 -9.50 -15.97 1.80
CA VAL A 96 -9.66 -17.37 2.22
C VAL A 96 -10.66 -17.40 3.37
N SER A 97 -11.94 -17.41 3.03
CA SER A 97 -13.04 -17.30 3.99
C SER A 97 -14.16 -18.27 3.65
N PRO A 98 -14.94 -18.75 4.64
CA PRO A 98 -16.19 -19.46 4.38
C PRO A 98 -17.21 -18.68 3.55
N ALA A 99 -17.11 -17.35 3.51
CA ALA A 99 -17.95 -16.51 2.65
C ALA A 99 -17.54 -16.54 1.17
N ASN A 100 -16.32 -17.00 0.84
CA ASN A 100 -15.85 -17.10 -0.53
C ASN A 100 -16.33 -18.41 -1.17
N HIS A 101 -17.43 -18.34 -1.92
CA HIS A 101 -18.04 -19.54 -2.52
C HIS A 101 -17.15 -20.20 -3.60
N TRP A 102 -16.22 -19.48 -4.24
CA TRP A 102 -15.26 -20.09 -5.16
C TRP A 102 -14.27 -20.96 -4.40
N TRP A 103 -13.76 -20.46 -3.27
CA TRP A 103 -12.82 -21.18 -2.43
C TRP A 103 -13.46 -22.37 -1.71
N GLU A 104 -14.66 -22.17 -1.16
CA GLU A 104 -15.47 -23.23 -0.53
C GLU A 104 -15.75 -24.40 -1.47
N ASP A 105 -16.08 -24.14 -2.73
CA ASP A 105 -16.32 -25.19 -3.72
C ASP A 105 -15.02 -25.96 -4.06
N VAL A 106 -13.87 -25.28 -4.09
CA VAL A 106 -12.55 -25.91 -4.28
C VAL A 106 -12.19 -26.79 -3.10
N LEU A 107 -12.40 -26.33 -1.87
CA LEU A 107 -12.18 -27.17 -0.70
C LEU A 107 -13.12 -28.38 -0.67
N ARG A 108 -14.37 -28.22 -1.10
CA ARG A 108 -15.37 -29.30 -1.13
C ARG A 108 -15.04 -30.39 -2.15
N TRP A 109 -14.59 -30.03 -3.35
CA TRP A 109 -14.45 -30.96 -4.48
C TRP A 109 -13.01 -31.17 -4.96
N GLY A 110 -12.04 -30.45 -4.41
CA GLY A 110 -10.65 -30.51 -4.85
C GLY A 110 -10.48 -30.12 -6.31
N SER A 111 -9.69 -30.91 -7.05
CA SER A 111 -9.35 -30.64 -8.45
C SER A 111 -10.53 -30.81 -9.42
N GLU A 112 -11.63 -31.42 -8.97
CA GLU A 112 -12.87 -31.56 -9.73
C GLU A 112 -13.79 -30.34 -9.64
N SER A 113 -13.49 -29.39 -8.75
CA SER A 113 -14.23 -28.12 -8.66
C SER A 113 -14.20 -27.34 -9.97
N ARG A 114 -15.32 -26.69 -10.32
CA ARG A 114 -15.38 -25.73 -11.44
C ARG A 114 -14.40 -24.56 -11.28
N TYR A 115 -14.01 -24.25 -10.04
CA TYR A 115 -13.10 -23.16 -9.68
C TYR A 115 -11.67 -23.63 -9.38
N ALA A 116 -11.36 -24.93 -9.53
CA ALA A 116 -10.02 -25.48 -9.28
C ALA A 116 -8.90 -24.75 -10.07
N ARG A 117 -9.22 -24.27 -11.27
CA ARG A 117 -8.31 -23.48 -12.14
C ARG A 117 -8.49 -21.97 -12.02
N THR A 118 -9.33 -21.50 -11.09
CA THR A 118 -9.48 -20.07 -10.78
C THR A 118 -8.34 -19.58 -9.90
N PHE A 119 -7.92 -20.41 -8.94
CA PHE A 119 -6.82 -20.10 -8.02
C PHE A 119 -5.51 -20.73 -8.48
N ASP A 120 -4.41 -20.16 -8.00
CA ASP A 120 -3.05 -20.64 -8.24
C ASP A 120 -2.67 -21.66 -7.15
N ILE A 121 -3.12 -22.91 -7.35
CA ILE A 121 -2.93 -24.05 -6.44
C ILE A 121 -1.91 -25.01 -7.04
N ALA A 122 -0.98 -25.47 -6.20
CA ALA A 122 0.00 -26.51 -6.47
C ALA A 122 -0.66 -27.90 -6.39
N TRP A 123 -1.34 -28.31 -7.46
CA TRP A 123 -2.09 -29.58 -7.54
C TRP A 123 -1.21 -30.84 -7.55
N GLU A 124 0.11 -30.69 -7.67
CA GLU A 124 1.09 -31.75 -7.46
C GLU A 124 1.26 -32.12 -5.97
N ALA A 125 0.83 -31.25 -5.05
CA ALA A 125 0.76 -31.59 -3.63
C ALA A 125 -0.42 -32.54 -3.38
N GLU A 126 -0.29 -33.41 -2.37
CA GLU A 126 -1.31 -34.42 -2.05
C GLU A 126 -2.65 -33.80 -1.63
N LYS A 127 -2.61 -32.71 -0.86
CA LYS A 127 -3.80 -32.03 -0.32
C LYS A 127 -3.59 -30.53 -0.21
N ILE A 128 -4.69 -29.79 -0.29
CA ILE A 128 -4.70 -28.34 -0.03
C ILE A 128 -4.42 -28.09 1.45
N LEU A 129 -3.40 -27.29 1.77
CA LEU A 129 -3.08 -26.97 3.17
C LEU A 129 -3.98 -25.83 3.69
N VAL A 130 -4.64 -26.05 4.83
CA VAL A 130 -5.45 -25.03 5.52
C VAL A 130 -4.81 -24.72 6.89
N PRO A 131 -4.01 -23.65 7.00
CA PRO A 131 -3.16 -23.40 8.17
C PRO A 131 -3.87 -22.64 9.30
N VAL A 132 -5.02 -23.13 9.78
CA VAL A 132 -5.87 -22.42 10.77
C VAL A 132 -5.67 -22.88 12.22
N LEU A 133 -4.88 -23.93 12.47
CA LEU A 133 -4.72 -24.47 13.81
C LEU A 133 -3.71 -23.65 14.63
N ALA A 134 -4.04 -23.37 15.89
CA ALA A 134 -3.15 -22.70 16.84
C ALA A 134 -1.97 -23.59 17.30
N LYS A 135 -2.14 -24.91 17.23
CA LYS A 135 -1.19 -25.95 17.68
C LYS A 135 -1.05 -27.07 16.63
N PRO A 136 -0.09 -28.00 16.78
CA PRO A 136 0.05 -29.16 15.89
C PRO A 136 -1.25 -29.98 15.78
N TYR A 137 -1.51 -30.57 14.59
CA TYR A 137 -2.76 -31.30 14.30
C TYR A 137 -3.09 -32.38 15.33
N GLY A 138 -2.11 -33.22 15.70
CA GLY A 138 -2.33 -34.29 16.67
C GLY A 138 -2.79 -33.77 18.03
N GLU A 139 -2.18 -32.69 18.51
CA GLU A 139 -2.58 -32.05 19.77
C GLU A 139 -3.96 -31.40 19.68
N ALA A 140 -4.30 -30.78 18.54
CA ALA A 140 -5.64 -30.21 18.32
C ALA A 140 -6.73 -31.30 18.31
N LEU A 141 -6.43 -32.43 17.67
CA LEU A 141 -7.31 -33.58 17.63
C LEU A 141 -7.53 -34.20 19.03
N GLU A 142 -6.45 -34.40 19.79
CA GLU A 142 -6.52 -34.94 21.16
C GLU A 142 -7.20 -33.99 22.15
N ALA A 143 -7.05 -32.67 21.96
CA ALA A 143 -7.67 -31.66 22.81
C ALA A 143 -9.18 -31.48 22.55
N GLY A 144 -9.74 -32.13 21.51
CA GLY A 144 -11.14 -31.94 21.11
C GLY A 144 -11.39 -30.59 20.43
N ASP A 145 -10.35 -29.96 19.86
CA ASP A 145 -10.46 -28.69 19.14
C ASP A 145 -11.11 -28.87 17.75
N LEU A 146 -11.28 -30.11 17.31
CA LEU A 146 -11.81 -30.51 16.01
C LEU A 146 -13.13 -31.26 16.19
N SER A 147 -14.11 -30.97 15.34
CA SER A 147 -15.38 -31.70 15.33
C SER A 147 -16.05 -31.67 13.97
N VAL A 148 -17.08 -32.48 13.79
CA VAL A 148 -17.99 -32.44 12.65
C VAL A 148 -19.35 -32.01 13.14
N ARG A 149 -19.95 -31.07 12.43
CA ARG A 149 -21.29 -30.57 12.72
C ARG A 149 -22.15 -30.56 11.47
N PHE A 150 -23.45 -30.54 11.65
CA PHE A 150 -24.38 -30.28 10.57
C PHE A 150 -24.81 -28.81 10.57
N ASP A 151 -24.58 -28.11 9.46
CA ASP A 151 -25.06 -26.75 9.25
C ASP A 151 -26.44 -26.81 8.59
N ALA A 152 -27.48 -26.57 9.39
CA ALA A 152 -28.86 -26.60 8.92
C ALA A 152 -29.20 -25.50 7.90
N LYS A 153 -28.48 -24.38 7.89
CA LYS A 153 -28.69 -23.32 6.89
C LYS A 153 -28.07 -23.71 5.55
N ALA A 154 -26.88 -24.31 5.58
CA ALA A 154 -26.20 -24.78 4.38
C ALA A 154 -26.70 -26.15 3.89
N GLY A 155 -27.45 -26.89 4.71
CA GLY A 155 -27.90 -28.25 4.41
C GLY A 155 -26.75 -29.26 4.28
N ALA A 156 -25.64 -29.02 4.97
CA ALA A 156 -24.38 -29.73 4.75
C ALA A 156 -23.61 -30.06 6.03
N LEU A 157 -22.82 -31.13 5.99
CA LEU A 157 -21.82 -31.40 7.01
C LEU A 157 -20.65 -30.42 6.88
N ARG A 158 -20.19 -29.93 8.02
CA ARG A 158 -19.04 -29.04 8.16
C ARG A 158 -18.03 -29.67 9.11
N PHE A 159 -16.75 -29.56 8.77
CA PHE A 159 -15.67 -29.89 9.68
C PHE A 159 -15.27 -28.61 10.41
N ASP A 160 -15.43 -28.55 11.72
CA ASP A 160 -15.12 -27.40 12.56
C ASP A 160 -13.71 -27.56 13.15
N ALA A 161 -12.88 -26.53 12.97
CA ALA A 161 -11.58 -26.41 13.60
C ALA A 161 -11.58 -25.14 14.46
N SER A 162 -11.90 -25.29 15.75
CA SER A 162 -11.97 -24.18 16.71
C SER A 162 -12.85 -23.00 16.23
N GLY A 163 -14.01 -23.29 15.66
CA GLY A 163 -14.94 -22.30 15.11
C GLY A 163 -14.74 -21.98 13.63
N TYR A 164 -13.62 -22.36 13.02
CA TYR A 164 -13.43 -22.27 11.57
C TYR A 164 -14.09 -23.48 10.89
N GLY A 165 -15.30 -23.28 10.37
CA GLY A 165 -16.02 -24.32 9.64
C GLY A 165 -15.48 -24.49 8.23
N LEU A 166 -15.21 -25.73 7.81
CA LEU A 166 -14.75 -26.14 6.48
C LEU A 166 -15.79 -27.04 5.79
N PRO A 167 -15.87 -27.00 4.45
CA PRO A 167 -16.77 -27.87 3.71
C PRO A 167 -16.25 -29.32 3.73
N VAL A 168 -17.18 -30.25 3.90
CA VAL A 168 -16.91 -31.68 3.79
C VAL A 168 -17.29 -32.14 2.38
N ASP A 169 -16.43 -32.95 1.76
CA ASP A 169 -16.71 -33.60 0.48
C ASP A 169 -17.94 -34.51 0.63
N PRO A 170 -19.03 -34.30 -0.14
CA PRO A 170 -20.22 -35.14 -0.08
C PRO A 170 -19.93 -36.64 -0.18
N ARG A 171 -18.89 -37.05 -0.92
CA ARG A 171 -18.49 -38.46 -1.09
C ARG A 171 -18.02 -39.10 0.21
N SER A 172 -17.55 -38.29 1.15
CA SER A 172 -17.11 -38.70 2.49
C SER A 172 -18.23 -38.72 3.53
N TYR A 173 -19.47 -38.32 3.18
CA TYR A 173 -20.60 -38.33 4.13
C TYR A 173 -20.90 -39.72 4.70
N GLY A 174 -20.47 -40.78 4.02
CA GLY A 174 -20.55 -42.15 4.51
C GLY A 174 -19.89 -42.38 5.88
N HIS A 175 -18.91 -41.57 6.27
CA HIS A 175 -18.31 -41.62 7.61
C HIS A 175 -19.29 -41.24 8.73
N VAL A 176 -20.23 -40.32 8.45
CA VAL A 176 -21.29 -39.91 9.40
C VAL A 176 -22.57 -40.70 9.16
N PHE A 177 -23.04 -40.75 7.90
CA PHE A 177 -24.26 -41.48 7.56
C PHE A 177 -24.17 -42.98 7.84
N GLY A 178 -22.96 -43.55 7.78
CA GLY A 178 -22.69 -44.93 8.19
C GLY A 178 -22.95 -45.21 9.68
N LEU A 179 -23.11 -44.18 10.52
CA LEU A 179 -23.41 -44.29 11.95
C LEU A 179 -24.89 -44.04 12.27
N LEU A 180 -25.71 -43.69 11.27
CA LEU A 180 -27.15 -43.49 11.46
C LEU A 180 -27.83 -44.79 11.90
N ASP A 181 -28.72 -44.68 12.88
CA ASP A 181 -29.71 -45.70 13.21
C ASP A 181 -31.05 -45.33 12.56
N HIS A 182 -31.11 -45.43 11.21
CA HIS A 182 -32.25 -44.99 10.42
C HIS A 182 -32.41 -45.81 9.11
N PRO A 183 -33.64 -46.10 8.62
CA PRO A 183 -33.86 -46.90 7.41
C PRO A 183 -33.21 -46.36 6.13
N GLU A 184 -33.08 -45.04 5.99
CA GLU A 184 -32.48 -44.40 4.80
C GLU A 184 -30.94 -44.49 4.75
N LYS A 185 -30.28 -45.01 5.79
CA LYS A 185 -28.82 -45.11 5.92
C LYS A 185 -28.13 -45.63 4.65
N ASP A 186 -28.45 -46.86 4.24
CA ASP A 186 -27.75 -47.53 3.14
C ASP A 186 -27.97 -46.80 1.80
N ARG A 187 -29.13 -46.18 1.63
CA ARG A 187 -29.47 -45.42 0.43
C ARG A 187 -28.69 -44.11 0.38
N LEU A 188 -28.62 -43.37 1.49
CA LEU A 188 -27.86 -42.12 1.59
C LEU A 188 -26.37 -42.36 1.38
N VAL A 189 -25.79 -43.35 2.06
CA VAL A 189 -24.36 -43.71 1.89
C VAL A 189 -24.04 -44.01 0.42
N ARG A 190 -24.86 -44.82 -0.26
CA ARG A 190 -24.66 -45.15 -1.68
C ARG A 190 -24.86 -43.97 -2.62
N ARG A 191 -25.81 -43.07 -2.34
CA ARG A 191 -26.06 -41.90 -3.21
C ARG A 191 -24.91 -40.91 -3.12
N PHE A 192 -24.42 -40.65 -1.91
CA PHE A 192 -23.38 -39.66 -1.67
C PHE A 192 -22.00 -40.14 -2.14
N SER A 193 -21.67 -41.44 -2.05
CA SER A 193 -20.35 -41.96 -2.43
C SER A 193 -19.97 -41.80 -3.91
N VAL A 194 -20.95 -41.57 -4.78
CA VAL A 194 -20.77 -41.34 -6.22
C VAL A 194 -21.16 -39.92 -6.65
N ALA A 195 -21.29 -39.01 -5.69
CA ALA A 195 -21.66 -37.62 -5.93
C ALA A 195 -20.66 -36.91 -6.85
N THR A 196 -21.18 -36.04 -7.71
CA THR A 196 -20.39 -35.16 -8.56
C THR A 196 -20.65 -33.69 -8.22
N PRO A 197 -19.72 -32.75 -8.55
CA PRO A 197 -19.94 -31.33 -8.34
C PRO A 197 -21.23 -30.79 -8.97
N ALA A 198 -21.67 -31.36 -10.09
CA ALA A 198 -22.89 -30.95 -10.79
C ALA A 198 -24.19 -31.32 -10.05
N GLU A 199 -24.13 -32.27 -9.10
CA GLU A 199 -25.28 -32.74 -8.32
C GLU A 199 -25.34 -32.10 -6.92
N ALA A 200 -24.44 -31.16 -6.59
CA ALA A 200 -24.28 -30.60 -5.24
C ALA A 200 -25.59 -30.02 -4.68
N ASP A 201 -26.32 -29.24 -5.49
CA ASP A 201 -27.58 -28.60 -5.07
C ASP A 201 -28.67 -29.64 -4.81
N GLU A 202 -28.83 -30.62 -5.71
CA GLU A 202 -29.80 -31.72 -5.55
C GLU A 202 -29.53 -32.54 -4.28
N LEU A 203 -28.25 -32.80 -3.98
CA LEU A 203 -27.85 -33.53 -2.77
C LEU A 203 -28.16 -32.73 -1.50
N THR A 204 -27.97 -31.42 -1.54
CA THR A 204 -28.28 -30.52 -0.43
C THR A 204 -29.79 -30.49 -0.16
N GLU A 205 -30.59 -30.29 -1.21
CA GLU A 205 -32.06 -30.31 -1.13
C GLU A 205 -32.56 -31.62 -0.52
N ARG A 206 -32.03 -32.77 -0.99
CA ARG A 206 -32.39 -34.08 -0.43
C ARG A 206 -32.09 -34.20 1.06
N VAL A 207 -30.95 -33.72 1.54
CA VAL A 207 -30.64 -33.79 2.99
C VAL A 207 -31.61 -32.92 3.78
N LEU A 208 -31.93 -31.72 3.28
CA LEU A 208 -32.91 -30.83 3.89
C LEU A 208 -34.32 -31.46 3.92
N GLU A 209 -34.71 -32.20 2.89
CA GLU A 209 -35.97 -32.97 2.87
C GLU A 209 -36.00 -34.05 3.97
N HIS A 210 -34.90 -34.80 4.16
CA HIS A 210 -34.84 -35.82 5.21
C HIS A 210 -34.90 -35.22 6.61
N LEU A 211 -34.39 -34.00 6.81
CA LEU A 211 -34.47 -33.30 8.09
C LEU A 211 -35.87 -32.84 8.48
N GLN A 212 -36.84 -32.92 7.57
CA GLN A 212 -38.26 -32.74 7.92
C GLN A 212 -38.79 -33.92 8.74
N ASP A 213 -38.12 -35.08 8.72
CA ASP A 213 -38.38 -36.21 9.60
C ASP A 213 -37.60 -36.06 10.91
N GLU A 214 -38.31 -35.87 12.02
CA GLU A 214 -37.71 -35.75 13.35
C GLU A 214 -36.87 -36.98 13.75
N SER A 215 -37.25 -38.18 13.28
CA SER A 215 -36.50 -39.40 13.57
C SER A 215 -35.15 -39.44 12.87
N PHE A 216 -35.07 -38.87 11.66
CA PHE A 216 -33.81 -38.70 10.94
C PHE A 216 -32.92 -37.66 11.62
N GLY A 217 -33.49 -36.52 12.04
CA GLY A 217 -32.76 -35.49 12.79
C GLY A 217 -32.12 -36.05 14.06
N ALA A 218 -32.88 -36.80 14.86
CA ALA A 218 -32.35 -37.44 16.07
C ALA A 218 -31.26 -38.49 15.77
N ALA A 219 -31.42 -39.27 14.70
CA ALA A 219 -30.41 -40.23 14.26
C ALA A 219 -29.12 -39.53 13.80
N LEU A 220 -29.24 -38.40 13.11
CA LEU A 220 -28.10 -37.58 12.67
C LEU A 220 -27.35 -36.98 13.87
N ASP A 221 -28.06 -36.44 14.85
CA ASP A 221 -27.44 -35.91 16.08
C ASP A 221 -26.67 -37.00 16.83
N HIS A 222 -27.23 -38.22 16.91
CA HIS A 222 -26.54 -39.36 17.49
C HIS A 222 -25.28 -39.76 16.70
N ALA A 223 -25.36 -39.78 15.36
CA ALA A 223 -24.22 -40.06 14.49
C ALA A 223 -23.11 -39.01 14.62
N LEU A 224 -23.46 -37.72 14.72
CA LEU A 224 -22.51 -36.62 14.96
C LEU A 224 -21.84 -36.75 16.33
N SER A 225 -22.60 -37.08 17.36
CA SER A 225 -22.05 -37.35 18.70
C SER A 225 -21.08 -38.53 18.69
N ALA A 226 -21.43 -39.60 17.99
CA ALA A 226 -20.60 -40.80 17.88
C ALA A 226 -19.26 -40.52 17.18
N ILE A 227 -19.26 -39.85 16.03
CA ILE A 227 -18.01 -39.53 15.32
C ILE A 227 -17.14 -38.54 16.10
N ASN A 228 -17.73 -37.54 16.75
CA ASN A 228 -16.99 -36.57 17.56
C ASN A 228 -16.39 -37.17 18.84
N GLY A 229 -16.94 -38.29 19.31
CA GLY A 229 -16.40 -39.07 20.43
C GLY A 229 -15.31 -40.07 20.05
N ASP A 230 -15.01 -40.23 18.76
CA ASP A 230 -14.05 -41.20 18.23
C ASP A 230 -12.96 -40.51 17.40
N ILE A 231 -11.78 -40.38 18.01
CA ILE A 231 -10.60 -39.72 17.42
C ILE A 231 -10.19 -40.38 16.10
N ASP A 232 -10.23 -41.71 16.02
CA ASP A 232 -9.81 -42.45 14.81
C ASP A 232 -10.83 -42.24 13.68
N ALA A 233 -12.13 -42.24 14.00
CA ALA A 233 -13.18 -41.97 13.02
C ALA A 233 -13.13 -40.52 12.49
N LEU A 234 -12.90 -39.55 13.38
CA LEU A 234 -12.75 -38.14 13.02
C LEU A 234 -11.50 -37.90 12.16
N HIS A 235 -10.37 -38.53 12.53
CA HIS A 235 -9.15 -38.51 11.72
C HIS A 235 -9.37 -39.13 10.34
N ALA A 236 -10.05 -40.28 10.26
CA ALA A 236 -10.34 -40.93 8.99
C ALA A 236 -11.21 -40.05 8.07
N LEU A 237 -12.20 -39.33 8.63
CA LEU A 237 -12.99 -38.37 7.85
C LEU A 237 -12.14 -37.18 7.39
N HIS A 238 -11.29 -36.62 8.24
CA HIS A 238 -10.34 -35.57 7.86
C HIS A 238 -9.43 -36.05 6.70
N GLU A 239 -8.93 -37.29 6.78
CA GLU A 239 -8.06 -37.83 5.74
C GLU A 239 -8.78 -38.09 4.41
N ALA A 240 -10.11 -38.18 4.41
CA ALA A 240 -10.90 -38.31 3.19
C ALA A 240 -11.10 -36.98 2.43
N GLN A 241 -10.69 -35.83 3.00
CA GLN A 241 -10.90 -34.52 2.38
C GLN A 241 -9.80 -34.16 1.37
N ALA A 242 -10.13 -33.29 0.40
CA ALA A 242 -9.18 -32.70 -0.54
C ALA A 242 -8.20 -31.71 0.11
N TRP A 243 -8.49 -31.31 1.33
CA TRP A 243 -7.69 -30.41 2.16
C TRP A 243 -7.21 -31.12 3.42
N ARG A 244 -6.21 -30.54 4.08
CA ARG A 244 -5.78 -30.94 5.42
C ARG A 244 -5.51 -29.73 6.29
N LEU A 245 -5.91 -29.83 7.55
CA LEU A 245 -5.62 -28.83 8.57
C LEU A 245 -4.14 -28.84 8.93
N ALA A 246 -3.61 -27.66 9.23
CA ALA A 246 -2.24 -27.51 9.67
C ALA A 246 -2.07 -26.41 10.70
N TRP A 247 -0.99 -26.55 11.49
CA TRP A 247 -0.54 -25.50 12.38
C TRP A 247 -0.15 -24.27 11.57
N TRP A 248 -0.64 -23.09 11.96
CA TRP A 248 -0.45 -21.85 11.20
C TRP A 248 1.02 -21.57 10.86
N ARG A 249 1.97 -21.93 11.74
CA ARG A 249 3.41 -21.75 11.51
C ARG A 249 3.97 -22.55 10.34
N THR A 250 3.27 -23.58 9.87
CA THR A 250 3.69 -24.39 8.73
C THR A 250 3.41 -23.73 7.37
N ALA A 251 2.58 -22.68 7.34
CA ALA A 251 2.21 -21.99 6.11
C ALA A 251 3.42 -21.43 5.34
N ARG A 252 4.47 -20.97 6.02
CA ARG A 252 5.67 -20.43 5.36
C ARG A 252 6.42 -21.45 4.47
N GLU A 253 6.32 -22.74 4.79
CA GLU A 253 7.10 -23.81 4.15
C GLU A 253 6.22 -24.74 3.30
N LYS A 254 4.98 -25.00 3.72
CA LYS A 254 4.18 -26.11 3.20
C LYS A 254 2.91 -25.68 2.47
N LEU A 255 2.69 -24.39 2.30
CA LEU A 255 1.48 -23.93 1.64
C LEU A 255 1.44 -24.40 0.19
N THR A 256 0.24 -24.75 -0.26
CA THR A 256 0.01 -25.41 -1.54
C THR A 256 -0.71 -24.48 -2.53
N TYR A 257 -0.62 -23.17 -2.32
CA TYR A 257 -1.17 -22.16 -3.23
C TYR A 257 -0.37 -20.86 -3.12
N ARG A 258 -0.38 -20.06 -4.19
CA ARG A 258 0.21 -18.72 -4.18
C ARG A 258 -0.62 -17.79 -3.30
N ARG A 259 0.06 -16.94 -2.53
CA ARG A 259 -0.57 -15.90 -1.69
C ARG A 259 -0.28 -14.49 -2.17
N PHE A 260 -0.96 -13.51 -1.59
CA PHE A 260 -0.49 -12.12 -1.56
C PHE A 260 0.58 -11.96 -0.46
N PHE A 261 1.81 -11.65 -0.87
CA PHE A 261 2.98 -11.58 0.00
C PHE A 261 3.12 -12.83 0.90
N GLU A 262 3.02 -12.66 2.22
CA GLU A 262 3.09 -13.73 3.22
C GLU A 262 1.75 -14.04 3.89
N ILE A 263 0.66 -13.40 3.45
CA ILE A 263 -0.66 -13.45 4.10
C ILE A 263 -1.40 -14.71 3.66
N ALA A 264 -1.54 -15.68 4.56
CA ALA A 264 -2.22 -16.96 4.28
C ALA A 264 -3.70 -16.80 3.94
N ASP A 265 -4.33 -15.74 4.44
CA ASP A 265 -5.76 -15.49 4.25
C ASP A 265 -6.09 -14.87 2.87
N LEU A 266 -5.10 -14.70 1.98
CA LEU A 266 -5.29 -14.13 0.65
C LEU A 266 -4.73 -15.07 -0.42
N ILE A 267 -5.61 -15.73 -1.17
CA ILE A 267 -5.25 -16.71 -2.21
C ILE A 267 -5.15 -16.06 -3.60
N GLY A 268 -4.09 -16.36 -4.33
CA GLY A 268 -3.82 -15.84 -5.66
C GLY A 268 -4.82 -16.32 -6.72
N VAL A 269 -5.34 -15.38 -7.51
CA VAL A 269 -6.28 -15.61 -8.61
C VAL A 269 -5.54 -15.59 -9.95
N ARG A 270 -5.94 -16.48 -10.85
CA ARG A 270 -5.32 -16.70 -12.18
C ARG A 270 -5.93 -15.83 -13.27
N GLN A 271 -5.69 -14.52 -13.18
CA GLN A 271 -6.27 -13.52 -14.10
C GLN A 271 -5.77 -13.66 -15.55
N GLU A 272 -4.68 -14.39 -15.80
CA GLU A 272 -4.24 -14.74 -17.16
C GLU A 272 -5.25 -15.65 -17.88
N SER A 273 -6.15 -16.31 -17.15
CA SER A 273 -7.26 -17.08 -17.71
C SER A 273 -8.43 -16.18 -18.13
N ARG A 274 -8.75 -16.21 -19.43
CA ARG A 274 -9.92 -15.48 -19.98
C ARG A 274 -11.26 -15.85 -19.33
N ARG A 275 -11.40 -17.06 -18.76
CA ARG A 275 -12.62 -17.44 -18.02
C ARG A 275 -12.67 -16.69 -16.69
N VAL A 276 -11.57 -16.71 -15.95
CA VAL A 276 -11.44 -16.06 -14.63
C VAL A 276 -11.62 -14.56 -14.75
N PHE A 277 -10.93 -13.91 -15.71
CA PHE A 277 -11.11 -12.50 -15.99
C PHE A 277 -12.59 -12.14 -16.25
N ARG A 278 -13.26 -12.89 -17.14
CA ARG A 278 -14.67 -12.64 -17.45
C ARG A 278 -15.60 -12.86 -16.26
N GLU A 279 -15.34 -13.83 -15.39
CA GLU A 279 -16.17 -14.11 -14.22
C GLU A 279 -15.95 -13.10 -13.08
N SER A 280 -14.71 -12.61 -12.89
CA SER A 280 -14.39 -11.64 -11.84
C SER A 280 -14.73 -10.19 -12.22
N HIS A 281 -14.84 -9.85 -13.50
CA HIS A 281 -15.06 -8.46 -13.94
C HIS A 281 -16.51 -8.14 -14.35
N GLN A 282 -17.47 -9.06 -14.17
CA GLN A 282 -18.83 -8.87 -14.69
C GLN A 282 -19.51 -7.63 -14.09
N THR A 283 -19.45 -7.49 -12.76
CA THR A 283 -20.05 -6.34 -12.08
C THR A 283 -19.35 -5.03 -12.44
N ILE A 284 -18.02 -4.99 -12.51
CA ILE A 284 -17.27 -3.80 -12.97
C ILE A 284 -17.72 -3.36 -14.37
N ILE A 285 -17.76 -4.29 -15.32
CA ILE A 285 -18.17 -3.98 -16.71
C ILE A 285 -19.65 -3.56 -16.75
N ARG A 286 -20.51 -4.15 -15.91
CA ARG A 286 -21.91 -3.72 -15.78
C ARG A 286 -22.01 -2.28 -15.29
N LEU A 287 -21.30 -1.92 -14.22
CA LEU A 287 -21.29 -0.57 -13.66
C LEU A 287 -20.80 0.47 -14.69
N ALA A 288 -19.77 0.14 -15.48
CA ALA A 288 -19.31 0.97 -16.58
C ALA A 288 -20.41 1.17 -17.66
N ARG A 289 -21.10 0.10 -18.06
CA ARG A 289 -22.22 0.17 -19.03
C ARG A 289 -23.39 1.01 -18.53
N GLU A 290 -23.67 0.94 -17.23
CA GLU A 290 -24.70 1.73 -16.54
C GLU A 290 -24.26 3.19 -16.29
N ARG A 291 -23.03 3.55 -16.66
CA ARG A 291 -22.43 4.89 -16.46
C ARG A 291 -22.31 5.29 -14.99
N ARG A 292 -22.03 4.31 -14.14
CA ARG A 292 -21.78 4.49 -12.70
C ARG A 292 -20.29 4.42 -12.34
N LEU A 293 -19.43 4.18 -13.34
CA LEU A 293 -17.98 4.06 -13.20
C LEU A 293 -17.30 4.92 -14.29
N ASP A 294 -16.44 5.84 -13.87
CA ASP A 294 -15.66 6.72 -14.75
C ASP A 294 -14.18 6.31 -14.80
N GLY A 295 -13.69 5.55 -13.81
CA GLY A 295 -12.34 4.98 -13.81
C GLY A 295 -12.21 3.78 -12.87
N ILE A 296 -11.10 3.07 -12.98
CA ILE A 296 -10.74 1.95 -12.11
C ILE A 296 -9.28 2.09 -11.68
N ARG A 297 -8.98 1.84 -10.40
CA ARG A 297 -7.62 1.64 -9.89
C ARG A 297 -7.41 0.16 -9.67
N ILE A 298 -6.32 -0.38 -10.22
CA ILE A 298 -5.95 -1.78 -10.10
C ILE A 298 -4.96 -1.95 -8.97
N ASP A 299 -5.38 -2.68 -7.95
CA ASP A 299 -4.54 -3.11 -6.83
C ASP A 299 -3.48 -4.12 -7.27
N HIS A 300 -2.26 -3.94 -6.77
CA HIS A 300 -1.15 -4.86 -6.85
C HIS A 300 -0.96 -5.50 -8.23
N VAL A 301 -0.84 -4.65 -9.26
CA VAL A 301 -0.71 -5.10 -10.66
C VAL A 301 0.53 -5.99 -10.85
N ASP A 302 1.57 -5.78 -10.04
CA ASP A 302 2.81 -6.55 -10.05
C ASP A 302 2.67 -7.97 -9.46
N GLY A 303 1.53 -8.33 -8.88
CA GLY A 303 1.24 -9.72 -8.49
C GLY A 303 0.72 -10.59 -9.64
N LEU A 304 0.29 -9.98 -10.75
CA LEU A 304 -0.31 -10.69 -11.87
C LEU A 304 0.74 -11.49 -12.66
N ALA A 305 0.31 -12.62 -13.21
CA ALA A 305 1.12 -13.46 -14.08
C ALA A 305 1.52 -12.74 -15.38
N ASP A 306 0.58 -12.00 -15.97
CA ASP A 306 0.76 -11.20 -17.18
C ASP A 306 0.03 -9.84 -17.03
N PRO A 307 0.66 -8.85 -16.38
CA PRO A 307 0.07 -7.53 -16.16
C PRO A 307 -0.37 -6.85 -17.46
N ARG A 308 0.44 -6.95 -18.51
CA ARG A 308 0.14 -6.34 -19.81
C ARG A 308 -1.11 -6.97 -20.44
N GLY A 309 -1.12 -8.29 -20.55
CA GLY A 309 -2.27 -9.01 -21.13
C GLY A 309 -3.56 -8.84 -20.34
N TYR A 310 -3.46 -8.65 -19.02
CA TYR A 310 -4.61 -8.29 -18.17
C TYR A 310 -5.14 -6.87 -18.50
N LEU A 311 -4.26 -5.87 -18.55
CA LEU A 311 -4.64 -4.49 -18.84
C LEU A 311 -5.20 -4.32 -20.26
N GLU A 312 -4.65 -5.04 -21.24
CA GLU A 312 -5.18 -5.08 -22.61
C GLU A 312 -6.59 -5.68 -22.66
N GLN A 313 -6.84 -6.78 -21.92
CA GLN A 313 -8.19 -7.36 -21.79
C GLN A 313 -9.18 -6.41 -21.12
N LEU A 314 -8.74 -5.70 -20.08
CA LEU A 314 -9.56 -4.70 -19.39
C LEU A 314 -9.92 -3.53 -20.29
N ARG A 315 -8.93 -2.97 -21.02
CA ARG A 315 -9.18 -1.92 -22.00
C ARG A 315 -10.14 -2.39 -23.10
N GLN A 316 -9.95 -3.61 -23.63
CA GLN A 316 -10.85 -4.16 -24.64
C GLN A 316 -12.28 -4.32 -24.11
N ALA A 317 -12.45 -4.77 -22.87
CA ALA A 317 -13.77 -4.87 -22.24
C ALA A 317 -14.45 -3.49 -22.14
N PHE A 318 -13.68 -2.45 -21.81
CA PHE A 318 -14.15 -1.07 -21.70
C PHE A 318 -14.40 -0.38 -23.04
N GLN A 319 -13.69 -0.73 -24.12
CA GLN A 319 -13.94 -0.19 -25.47
C GLN A 319 -15.37 -0.47 -25.97
N SER A 320 -16.02 -1.54 -25.47
CA SER A 320 -17.42 -1.84 -25.78
C SER A 320 -18.43 -0.91 -25.09
N VAL A 321 -17.96 -0.09 -24.15
CA VAL A 321 -18.75 0.86 -23.37
C VAL A 321 -18.68 2.23 -24.04
N ARG A 322 -19.81 2.95 -24.08
CA ARG A 322 -19.89 4.27 -24.73
C ARG A 322 -18.93 5.32 -24.14
N ARG A 323 -18.57 5.17 -22.86
CA ARG A 323 -17.55 5.95 -22.17
C ARG A 323 -16.59 4.95 -21.53
N SER A 324 -15.40 4.84 -22.08
CA SER A 324 -14.36 3.98 -21.52
C SER A 324 -13.91 4.55 -20.17
N PRO A 325 -13.99 3.79 -19.07
CA PRO A 325 -13.37 4.19 -17.82
C PRO A 325 -11.84 4.30 -17.96
N SER A 326 -11.23 5.26 -17.25
CA SER A 326 -9.77 5.30 -17.09
C SER A 326 -9.27 4.10 -16.28
N ILE A 327 -7.99 3.76 -16.45
CA ILE A 327 -7.30 2.67 -15.77
C ILE A 327 -6.05 3.25 -15.10
N HIS A 328 -6.03 3.25 -13.78
CA HIS A 328 -4.84 3.53 -12.98
C HIS A 328 -4.34 2.24 -12.35
N VAL A 329 -3.04 2.16 -12.07
CA VAL A 329 -2.45 0.97 -11.42
C VAL A 329 -1.67 1.37 -10.18
N GLU A 330 -1.80 0.59 -9.12
CA GLU A 330 -0.82 0.60 -8.06
C GLU A 330 0.44 -0.12 -8.54
N LYS A 331 1.52 0.65 -8.70
CA LYS A 331 2.83 0.13 -9.07
C LYS A 331 3.90 1.04 -8.50
N ILE A 332 4.88 0.45 -7.84
CA ILE A 332 6.00 1.18 -7.25
C ILE A 332 7.14 1.28 -8.25
N LEU A 333 7.50 2.50 -8.64
CA LEU A 333 8.66 2.78 -9.48
C LEU A 333 9.85 3.08 -8.57
N THR A 334 11.02 2.53 -8.89
CA THR A 334 12.26 2.67 -8.09
C THR A 334 13.40 3.18 -8.97
N GLY A 335 14.27 4.04 -8.43
CA GLY A 335 15.36 4.68 -9.16
C GLY A 335 14.91 5.26 -10.50
N ASP A 336 15.63 4.93 -11.57
CA ASP A 336 15.33 5.41 -12.92
C ASP A 336 14.17 4.66 -13.61
N GLU A 337 13.43 3.80 -12.91
CA GLU A 337 12.29 3.07 -13.47
C GLU A 337 11.23 4.02 -14.03
N ARG A 338 10.74 3.71 -15.23
CA ARG A 338 9.69 4.47 -15.92
C ARG A 338 8.50 3.58 -16.15
N LEU A 339 7.31 4.18 -16.10
CA LEU A 339 6.07 3.49 -16.41
C LEU A 339 6.13 2.90 -17.83
N ARG A 340 5.59 1.69 -17.98
CA ARG A 340 5.55 1.01 -19.28
C ARG A 340 4.45 1.60 -20.15
N THR A 341 4.83 2.43 -21.11
CA THR A 341 3.87 3.04 -22.05
C THR A 341 3.12 2.02 -22.89
N THR A 342 3.64 0.80 -23.07
CA THR A 342 2.96 -0.33 -23.72
C THR A 342 1.75 -0.85 -22.94
N TRP A 343 1.58 -0.50 -21.67
CA TRP A 343 0.35 -0.80 -20.92
C TRP A 343 -0.82 0.09 -21.34
N GLU A 344 -0.52 1.24 -21.98
CA GLU A 344 -1.49 2.18 -22.57
C GLU A 344 -2.51 2.73 -21.54
N ILE A 345 -2.17 2.72 -20.26
CA ILE A 345 -2.99 3.19 -19.13
C ILE A 345 -2.76 4.68 -18.83
N GLU A 346 -3.62 5.29 -18.03
CA GLU A 346 -3.58 6.72 -17.69
C GLU A 346 -2.45 7.06 -16.71
N GLY A 347 -2.05 6.14 -15.83
CA GLY A 347 -0.84 6.28 -15.00
C GLY A 347 -0.85 5.42 -13.72
N THR A 348 0.13 5.68 -12.85
CA THR A 348 0.19 5.04 -11.52
C THR A 348 -0.70 5.75 -10.49
N THR A 349 -0.73 5.22 -9.27
CA THR A 349 -1.30 5.89 -8.09
C THR A 349 -0.39 6.98 -7.49
N GLY A 350 0.84 7.17 -7.97
CA GLY A 350 1.61 8.39 -7.68
C GLY A 350 2.69 8.34 -6.60
N TYR A 351 3.13 7.17 -6.15
CA TYR A 351 4.21 7.08 -5.15
C TYR A 351 5.51 7.74 -5.62
N GLU A 352 5.81 7.72 -6.92
CA GLU A 352 6.96 8.42 -7.48
C GLU A 352 6.88 9.94 -7.30
N PHE A 353 5.68 10.51 -7.15
CA PHE A 353 5.56 11.93 -6.80
C PHE A 353 6.00 12.21 -5.36
N ILE A 354 5.72 11.30 -4.42
CA ILE A 354 6.22 11.38 -3.05
C ILE A 354 7.75 11.37 -3.04
N THR A 355 8.37 10.49 -3.83
CA THR A 355 9.84 10.41 -3.94
C THR A 355 10.45 11.69 -4.54
N ALA A 356 9.81 12.29 -5.56
CA ALA A 356 10.27 13.55 -6.14
C ALA A 356 10.17 14.72 -5.15
N LEU A 357 9.13 14.74 -4.31
CA LEU A 357 8.98 15.75 -3.25
C LEU A 357 10.01 15.56 -2.13
N ALA A 358 10.34 14.32 -1.76
CA ALA A 358 11.42 14.04 -0.81
C ALA A 358 12.75 14.60 -1.32
N GLY A 359 13.10 14.34 -2.58
CA GLY A 359 14.28 14.92 -3.24
C GLY A 359 14.28 16.44 -3.24
N LEU A 360 13.11 17.08 -3.36
CA LEU A 360 12.98 18.53 -3.35
C LEU A 360 13.16 19.17 -1.96
N TYR A 361 12.62 18.55 -0.91
CA TYR A 361 12.53 19.16 0.42
C TYR A 361 13.64 18.75 1.39
N VAL A 362 14.36 17.66 1.12
CA VAL A 362 15.55 17.29 1.89
C VAL A 362 16.76 18.06 1.37
N ASP A 363 17.60 18.56 2.29
CA ASP A 363 18.86 19.22 1.94
C ASP A 363 19.96 18.19 1.62
N PRO A 364 20.32 17.97 0.34
CA PRO A 364 21.35 17.00 -0.02
C PRO A 364 22.74 17.36 0.51
N SER A 365 23.00 18.65 0.81
CA SER A 365 24.31 19.08 1.33
C SER A 365 24.58 18.60 2.76
N GLN A 366 23.54 18.16 3.46
CA GLN A 366 23.57 17.77 4.87
C GLN A 366 23.55 16.24 5.07
N GLU A 367 23.68 15.44 4.01
CA GLU A 367 23.67 13.98 4.11
C GLU A 367 24.74 13.45 5.06
N ALA A 368 25.99 13.93 4.92
CA ALA A 368 27.10 13.51 5.76
C ALA A 368 26.84 13.84 7.24
N ALA A 369 26.41 15.08 7.53
CA ALA A 369 26.12 15.52 8.89
C ALA A 369 24.99 14.72 9.55
N MET A 370 23.91 14.40 8.82
CA MET A 370 22.84 13.55 9.34
C MET A 370 23.28 12.10 9.54
N THR A 371 24.12 11.58 8.64
CA THR A 371 24.68 10.22 8.76
C THR A 371 25.58 10.11 9.98
N ASP A 372 26.48 11.07 10.17
CA ASP A 372 27.39 11.14 11.31
C ASP A 372 26.61 11.29 12.62
N ALA A 373 25.59 12.16 12.66
CA ALA A 373 24.71 12.33 13.81
C ALA A 373 23.99 11.02 14.19
N TYR A 374 23.44 10.32 13.19
CA TYR A 374 22.75 9.04 13.40
C TYR A 374 23.73 7.95 13.89
N HIS A 375 24.87 7.78 13.23
CA HIS A 375 25.87 6.78 13.64
C HIS A 375 26.47 7.09 15.02
N ALA A 376 26.70 8.36 15.35
CA ALA A 376 27.17 8.76 16.67
C ALA A 376 26.17 8.39 17.78
N PHE A 377 24.87 8.60 17.54
CA PHE A 377 23.83 8.24 18.50
C PHE A 377 23.66 6.72 18.65
N VAL A 378 23.66 6.00 17.53
CA VAL A 378 23.50 4.54 17.52
C VAL A 378 24.76 3.83 18.06
N GLY A 379 25.93 4.43 17.89
CA GLY A 379 27.21 3.90 18.34
C GLY A 379 27.90 2.96 17.33
N GLU A 380 27.37 2.81 16.12
CA GLU A 380 27.97 2.03 15.03
C GLU A 380 27.64 2.61 13.65
N GLU A 381 28.51 2.33 12.67
CA GLU A 381 28.25 2.61 11.26
C GLU A 381 27.32 1.56 10.67
N GLN A 382 26.31 1.99 9.91
CA GLN A 382 25.33 1.09 9.30
C GLN A 382 25.47 1.03 7.78
N ASP A 383 25.76 -0.16 7.25
CA ASP A 383 25.73 -0.46 5.81
C ASP A 383 24.29 -0.78 5.35
N LEU A 384 23.60 0.26 4.86
CA LEU A 384 22.23 0.15 4.36
C LEU A 384 22.11 -0.82 3.16
N ARG A 385 23.03 -0.77 2.20
CA ARG A 385 22.95 -1.62 0.99
C ARG A 385 23.15 -3.09 1.36
N GLY A 386 24.12 -3.39 2.22
CA GLY A 386 24.27 -4.73 2.78
C GLY A 386 23.07 -5.15 3.62
N MET A 387 22.43 -4.23 4.36
CA MET A 387 21.21 -4.52 5.11
C MET A 387 20.05 -4.93 4.19
N ILE A 388 19.81 -4.17 3.10
CA ILE A 388 18.80 -4.48 2.08
C ILE A 388 19.05 -5.86 1.49
N LEU A 389 20.28 -6.14 1.05
CA LEU A 389 20.64 -7.43 0.45
C LEU A 389 20.40 -8.59 1.43
N ARG A 390 20.86 -8.46 2.68
CA ARG A 390 20.64 -9.46 3.74
C ARG A 390 19.15 -9.68 4.02
N GLN A 391 18.34 -8.63 4.02
CA GLN A 391 16.90 -8.77 4.26
C GLN A 391 16.16 -9.38 3.06
N LYS A 392 16.49 -9.02 1.83
CA LYS A 392 15.94 -9.67 0.62
C LYS A 392 16.22 -11.18 0.64
N ARG A 393 17.46 -11.58 0.95
CA ARG A 393 17.84 -12.99 1.13
C ARG A 393 17.00 -13.67 2.23
N SER A 394 16.93 -13.05 3.41
CA SER A 394 16.22 -13.60 4.56
C SER A 394 14.72 -13.80 4.29
N ILE A 395 14.05 -12.79 3.71
CA ILE A 395 12.62 -12.86 3.37
C ILE A 395 12.38 -13.98 2.36
N PHE A 396 13.19 -14.06 1.30
CA PHE A 396 13.00 -15.09 0.28
C PHE A 396 13.23 -16.50 0.86
N GLN A 397 14.27 -16.69 1.67
CA GLN A 397 14.62 -18.00 2.24
C GLN A 397 13.68 -18.44 3.38
N ARG A 398 13.16 -17.53 4.19
CA ARG A 398 12.39 -17.86 5.41
C ARG A 398 10.88 -17.68 5.24
N ASN A 399 10.45 -16.53 4.74
CA ASN A 399 9.04 -16.16 4.67
C ASN A 399 8.37 -16.74 3.41
N LEU A 400 9.14 -16.83 2.31
CA LEU A 400 8.71 -17.32 1.00
C LEU A 400 9.40 -18.65 0.63
N ALA A 401 9.67 -19.49 1.63
CA ALA A 401 10.39 -20.76 1.45
C ALA A 401 9.65 -21.72 0.51
N GLY A 402 8.32 -21.79 0.59
CA GLY A 402 7.50 -22.58 -0.33
C GLY A 402 7.64 -22.14 -1.79
N GLU A 403 7.64 -20.83 -2.04
CA GLU A 403 7.85 -20.23 -3.36
C GLU A 403 9.26 -20.51 -3.88
N LEU A 404 10.28 -20.44 -3.02
CA LEU A 404 11.65 -20.82 -3.39
C LEU A 404 11.76 -22.29 -3.79
N THR A 405 11.10 -23.20 -3.06
CA THR A 405 11.02 -24.62 -3.43
C THR A 405 10.35 -24.80 -4.80
N ALA A 406 9.24 -24.12 -5.06
CA ALA A 406 8.56 -24.18 -6.35
C ALA A 406 9.45 -23.69 -7.51
N LEU A 407 10.12 -22.55 -7.33
CA LEU A 407 11.04 -21.99 -8.33
C LEU A 407 12.24 -22.90 -8.59
N THR A 408 12.80 -23.50 -7.54
CA THR A 408 13.91 -24.46 -7.65
C THR A 408 13.49 -25.67 -8.48
N ASN A 409 12.30 -26.23 -8.23
CA ASN A 409 11.77 -27.35 -8.99
C ASN A 409 11.54 -27.01 -10.47
N LEU A 410 10.99 -25.82 -10.76
CA LEU A 410 10.80 -25.33 -12.12
C LEU A 410 12.13 -25.18 -12.86
N ALA A 411 13.14 -24.57 -12.22
CA ALA A 411 14.47 -24.39 -12.81
C ALA A 411 15.15 -25.75 -13.08
N LEU A 412 15.10 -26.69 -12.14
CA LEU A 412 15.69 -28.03 -12.29
C LEU A 412 15.00 -28.86 -13.38
N SER A 413 13.67 -28.71 -13.55
CA SER A 413 12.92 -29.35 -14.63
C SER A 413 13.50 -28.98 -16.00
N VAL A 414 13.79 -27.70 -16.23
CA VAL A 414 14.47 -27.22 -17.44
C VAL A 414 15.92 -27.70 -17.49
N ALA A 415 16.67 -27.52 -16.39
CA ALA A 415 18.10 -27.85 -16.33
C ALA A 415 18.39 -29.32 -16.65
N SER A 416 17.53 -30.25 -16.20
CA SER A 416 17.69 -31.69 -16.39
C SER A 416 17.68 -32.15 -17.86
N ARG A 417 17.06 -31.36 -18.76
CA ARG A 417 16.98 -31.66 -20.20
C ARG A 417 18.27 -31.32 -20.93
N GLY A 418 18.99 -30.29 -20.50
CA GLY A 418 20.24 -29.84 -21.10
C GLY A 418 21.46 -30.72 -20.75
N LEU A 419 22.35 -30.96 -21.72
CA LEU A 419 23.58 -31.73 -21.48
C LEU A 419 24.55 -31.01 -20.53
N ALA A 420 24.64 -29.67 -20.61
CA ALA A 420 25.56 -28.85 -19.82
C ALA A 420 25.00 -28.44 -18.46
N THR A 421 23.69 -28.61 -18.23
CA THR A 421 22.97 -28.09 -17.06
C THR A 421 22.40 -29.18 -16.15
N ARG A 422 22.47 -30.45 -16.55
CA ARG A 422 21.87 -31.57 -15.80
C ARG A 422 22.54 -31.90 -14.48
N ASP A 423 23.78 -31.46 -14.28
CA ASP A 423 24.52 -31.65 -13.03
C ASP A 423 24.25 -30.51 -12.02
N LEU A 424 23.47 -29.49 -12.40
CA LEU A 424 23.06 -28.41 -11.49
C LEU A 424 22.14 -28.97 -10.40
N GLY A 425 22.58 -28.85 -9.14
CA GLY A 425 21.88 -29.40 -7.98
C GLY A 425 20.87 -28.43 -7.34
N PRO A 426 19.94 -28.94 -6.51
CA PRO A 426 18.88 -28.15 -5.88
C PRO A 426 19.39 -27.04 -4.95
N ASP A 427 20.41 -27.30 -4.12
CA ASP A 427 20.94 -26.28 -3.19
C ASP A 427 21.56 -25.10 -3.96
N THR A 428 22.44 -25.38 -4.92
CA THR A 428 23.09 -24.35 -5.74
C THR A 428 22.08 -23.56 -6.58
N MET A 429 21.06 -24.23 -7.11
CA MET A 429 19.97 -23.58 -7.85
C MET A 429 19.14 -22.66 -6.96
N ALA A 430 18.74 -23.12 -5.77
CA ALA A 430 17.99 -22.30 -4.81
C ALA A 430 18.78 -21.04 -4.40
N ARG A 431 20.08 -21.18 -4.12
CA ARG A 431 20.94 -20.03 -3.81
C ARG A 431 21.07 -19.07 -4.99
N ALA A 432 21.27 -19.58 -6.20
CA ALA A 432 21.35 -18.74 -7.40
C ALA A 432 20.06 -17.94 -7.65
N ILE A 433 18.89 -18.54 -7.43
CA ILE A 433 17.59 -17.86 -7.50
C ILE A 433 17.53 -16.72 -6.48
N VAL A 434 17.92 -16.99 -5.23
CA VAL A 434 17.93 -15.99 -4.15
C VAL A 434 18.88 -14.84 -4.48
N GLU A 435 20.09 -15.13 -4.94
CA GLU A 435 21.09 -14.10 -5.24
C GLU A 435 20.67 -13.19 -6.39
N VAL A 436 20.17 -13.75 -7.50
CA VAL A 436 19.65 -12.94 -8.61
C VAL A 436 18.45 -12.10 -8.18
N ALA A 437 17.52 -12.65 -7.40
CA ALA A 437 16.38 -11.89 -6.90
C ALA A 437 16.78 -10.79 -5.90
N ALA A 438 17.75 -11.05 -5.03
CA ALA A 438 18.23 -10.08 -4.06
C ALA A 438 18.99 -8.92 -4.74
N ALA A 439 19.68 -9.21 -5.85
CA ALA A 439 20.39 -8.25 -6.68
C ALA A 439 19.49 -7.38 -7.57
N LEU A 440 18.21 -7.73 -7.76
CA LEU A 440 17.30 -6.91 -8.57
C LEU A 440 17.08 -5.52 -7.92
N PRO A 441 17.28 -4.43 -8.67
CA PRO A 441 17.01 -3.08 -8.19
C PRO A 441 15.51 -2.72 -8.23
N VAL A 442 14.73 -3.44 -9.05
CA VAL A 442 13.29 -3.22 -9.24
C VAL A 442 12.44 -4.28 -8.54
N TYR A 443 11.14 -4.00 -8.36
CA TYR A 443 10.19 -4.98 -7.80
C TYR A 443 10.10 -6.25 -8.64
N ARG A 444 10.05 -6.11 -9.98
CA ARG A 444 10.03 -7.24 -10.92
C ARG A 444 10.38 -6.82 -12.34
N THR A 445 10.71 -7.81 -13.15
CA THR A 445 10.76 -7.71 -14.62
C THR A 445 9.41 -8.11 -15.23
N TYR A 446 9.25 -7.90 -16.55
CA TYR A 446 7.98 -8.09 -17.27
C TYR A 446 8.18 -8.83 -18.59
N VAL A 447 8.85 -9.96 -18.49
CA VAL A 447 8.99 -10.98 -19.53
C VAL A 447 7.69 -11.77 -19.66
N SER A 448 7.25 -11.98 -20.90
CA SER A 448 6.01 -12.69 -21.22
C SER A 448 6.16 -13.58 -22.45
N VAL A 449 5.05 -14.17 -22.89
CA VAL A 449 4.97 -14.94 -24.15
C VAL A 449 5.29 -14.11 -25.39
N ASP A 450 5.19 -12.77 -25.30
CA ASP A 450 5.53 -11.86 -26.39
C ASP A 450 7.04 -11.57 -26.48
N GLY A 451 7.82 -12.07 -25.51
CA GLY A 451 9.26 -11.95 -25.43
C GLY A 451 9.77 -11.13 -24.24
N VAL A 452 11.05 -10.77 -24.30
CA VAL A 452 11.79 -10.08 -23.24
C VAL A 452 11.99 -8.61 -23.62
N PRO A 453 11.45 -7.63 -22.85
CA PRO A 453 11.72 -6.22 -23.11
C PRO A 453 13.22 -5.90 -23.02
N ARG A 454 13.76 -5.09 -23.94
CA ARG A 454 15.20 -4.72 -23.96
C ARG A 454 15.70 -4.13 -22.65
N ARG A 455 14.87 -3.33 -21.99
CA ARG A 455 15.18 -2.74 -20.67
C ARG A 455 15.34 -3.83 -19.61
N ASP A 456 14.50 -4.86 -19.65
CA ASP A 456 14.51 -5.94 -18.67
C ASP A 456 15.72 -6.85 -18.90
N ILE A 457 16.20 -7.02 -20.14
CA ILE A 457 17.47 -7.71 -20.43
C ILE A 457 18.62 -7.05 -19.68
N ALA A 458 18.75 -5.72 -19.77
CA ALA A 458 19.82 -4.99 -19.09
C ALA A 458 19.74 -5.13 -17.56
N ILE A 459 18.53 -5.04 -16.99
CA ILE A 459 18.29 -5.24 -15.55
C ILE A 459 18.66 -6.66 -15.12
N ILE A 460 18.29 -7.67 -15.92
CA ILE A 460 18.61 -9.07 -15.63
C ILE A 460 20.12 -9.29 -15.70
N ASP A 461 20.79 -8.77 -16.73
CA ASP A 461 22.24 -8.91 -16.90
C ASP A 461 23.00 -8.25 -15.73
N GLU A 462 22.62 -7.05 -15.32
CA GLU A 462 23.21 -6.37 -14.16
C GLU A 462 23.00 -7.15 -12.86
N ALA A 463 21.79 -7.67 -12.62
CA ALA A 463 21.50 -8.47 -11.43
C ALA A 463 22.29 -9.81 -11.42
N VAL A 464 22.46 -10.44 -12.58
CA VAL A 464 23.28 -11.64 -12.76
C VAL A 464 24.75 -11.34 -12.49
N ASP A 465 25.28 -10.25 -13.04
CA ASP A 465 26.65 -9.82 -12.82
C ASP A 465 26.91 -9.53 -11.34
N LEU A 466 26.01 -8.78 -10.68
CA LEU A 466 26.10 -8.48 -9.25
C LEU A 466 26.02 -9.76 -8.41
N ALA A 467 25.12 -10.69 -8.73
CA ALA A 467 24.99 -11.97 -8.04
C ALA A 467 26.27 -12.82 -8.12
N MET A 468 26.99 -12.80 -9.24
CA MET A 468 28.28 -13.51 -9.37
C MET A 468 29.38 -12.89 -8.49
N THR A 469 29.32 -11.59 -8.20
CA THR A 469 30.30 -10.93 -7.31
C THR A 469 30.11 -11.25 -5.83
N SER A 470 28.92 -11.69 -5.41
CA SER A 470 28.61 -11.93 -3.99
C SER A 470 29.34 -13.15 -3.40
N ARG A 471 29.72 -14.11 -4.26
CA ARG A 471 30.36 -15.39 -3.90
C ARG A 471 29.54 -16.26 -2.93
N GLU A 472 28.24 -15.99 -2.78
CA GLU A 472 27.32 -16.88 -2.03
C GLU A 472 27.04 -18.20 -2.79
N VAL A 473 27.32 -18.21 -4.10
CA VAL A 473 27.32 -19.38 -4.97
C VAL A 473 28.74 -19.56 -5.52
N GLU A 474 29.32 -20.74 -5.35
CA GLU A 474 30.73 -21.02 -5.73
C GLU A 474 30.94 -21.03 -7.25
N ALA A 475 29.92 -21.45 -8.00
CA ALA A 475 29.95 -21.61 -9.45
C ALA A 475 29.11 -20.52 -10.12
N ASP A 476 29.61 -19.97 -11.23
CA ASP A 476 28.93 -18.93 -11.99
C ASP A 476 27.80 -19.53 -12.88
N GLU A 477 27.94 -20.79 -13.31
CA GLU A 477 27.04 -21.46 -14.23
C GLU A 477 25.56 -21.54 -13.75
N PRO A 478 25.25 -21.87 -12.48
CA PRO A 478 23.89 -21.80 -11.94
C PRO A 478 23.29 -20.39 -12.03
N ILE A 479 24.05 -19.35 -11.70
CA ILE A 479 23.58 -17.94 -11.74
C ILE A 479 23.31 -17.53 -13.20
N GLN A 480 24.24 -17.84 -14.10
CA GLN A 480 24.08 -17.61 -15.53
C GLN A 480 22.87 -18.37 -16.09
N PHE A 481 22.60 -19.59 -15.60
CA PHE A 481 21.41 -20.35 -15.99
C PHE A 481 20.11 -19.67 -15.55
N ILE A 482 20.05 -19.08 -14.36
CA ILE A 482 18.91 -18.23 -13.96
C ILE A 482 18.74 -17.05 -14.92
N GLY A 483 19.83 -16.38 -15.29
CA GLY A 483 19.81 -15.32 -16.30
C GLY A 483 19.25 -15.79 -17.64
N ARG A 484 19.62 -16.99 -18.10
CA ARG A 484 19.09 -17.59 -19.34
C ARG A 484 17.59 -17.93 -19.24
N LEU A 485 17.14 -18.45 -18.10
CA LEU A 485 15.71 -18.68 -17.83
C LEU A 485 14.92 -17.38 -17.94
N LEU A 486 15.36 -16.32 -17.25
CA LEU A 486 14.68 -15.03 -17.26
C LEU A 486 14.70 -14.35 -18.64
N LYS A 487 15.73 -14.58 -19.45
CA LYS A 487 15.84 -14.08 -20.83
C LYS A 487 15.20 -14.99 -21.88
N LEU A 488 14.56 -16.09 -21.48
CA LEU A 488 14.00 -17.10 -22.39
C LEU A 488 15.00 -17.56 -23.48
N ASP A 489 16.29 -17.65 -23.12
CA ASP A 489 17.40 -17.87 -24.05
C ASP A 489 17.62 -19.36 -24.35
N PHE A 490 16.67 -19.93 -25.10
CA PHE A 490 16.62 -21.35 -25.49
C PHE A 490 16.11 -21.51 -26.93
N GLU A 491 16.56 -22.57 -27.60
CA GLU A 491 16.10 -22.92 -28.95
C GLU A 491 14.95 -23.93 -28.93
N ASP A 492 14.91 -24.83 -27.94
CA ASP A 492 13.88 -25.86 -27.82
C ASP A 492 12.58 -25.30 -27.21
N GLY A 493 11.45 -25.62 -27.83
CA GLY A 493 10.14 -25.09 -27.40
C GLY A 493 9.71 -25.55 -25.99
N ALA A 494 10.11 -26.74 -25.54
CA ALA A 494 9.80 -27.21 -24.19
C ALA A 494 10.67 -26.50 -23.13
N ASP A 495 11.91 -26.14 -23.48
CA ASP A 495 12.79 -25.30 -22.65
C ASP A 495 12.28 -23.87 -22.55
N ILE A 496 11.85 -23.27 -23.66
CA ILE A 496 11.18 -21.96 -23.65
C ILE A 496 9.94 -21.99 -22.75
N ALA A 497 9.07 -23.00 -22.90
CA ALA A 497 7.87 -23.12 -22.08
C ALA A 497 8.17 -23.25 -20.58
N GLY A 498 9.16 -24.09 -20.21
CA GLY A 498 9.57 -24.23 -18.81
C GLY A 498 10.23 -22.96 -18.26
N ALA A 499 11.02 -22.26 -19.07
CA ALA A 499 11.60 -20.96 -18.71
C ALA A 499 10.53 -19.88 -18.50
N LEU A 500 9.45 -19.90 -19.30
CA LEU A 500 8.29 -19.04 -19.13
C LEU A 500 7.55 -19.31 -17.81
N ASP A 501 7.36 -20.57 -17.43
CA ASP A 501 6.71 -20.92 -16.16
C ASP A 501 7.58 -20.50 -14.96
N PHE A 502 8.90 -20.74 -15.02
CA PHE A 502 9.85 -20.23 -14.03
C PHE A 502 9.79 -18.71 -13.92
N THR A 503 9.93 -18.02 -15.07
CA THR A 503 10.00 -16.55 -15.11
C THR A 503 8.70 -15.91 -14.63
N ARG A 504 7.54 -16.46 -14.99
CA ARG A 504 6.24 -16.00 -14.49
C ARG A 504 6.21 -16.07 -12.96
N ARG A 505 6.54 -17.23 -12.38
CA ARG A 505 6.52 -17.40 -10.92
C ARG A 505 7.56 -16.51 -10.24
N PHE A 506 8.75 -16.39 -10.82
CA PHE A 506 9.83 -15.56 -10.28
C PHE A 506 9.41 -14.09 -10.20
N GLN A 507 8.84 -13.56 -11.28
CA GLN A 507 8.36 -12.18 -11.33
C GLN A 507 7.16 -11.90 -10.40
N GLN A 508 6.32 -12.92 -10.12
CA GLN A 508 5.24 -12.82 -9.13
C GLN A 508 5.76 -12.87 -7.69
N THR A 509 6.97 -13.38 -7.46
CA THR A 509 7.57 -13.52 -6.14
C THR A 509 8.49 -12.35 -5.78
N THR A 510 9.25 -11.80 -6.74
CA THR A 510 10.27 -10.77 -6.44
C THR A 510 9.68 -9.47 -5.92
N GLY A 511 8.45 -9.11 -6.34
CA GLY A 511 7.75 -7.93 -5.81
C GLY A 511 7.47 -8.06 -4.31
N ALA A 512 7.09 -9.25 -3.86
CA ALA A 512 6.90 -9.55 -2.44
C ALA A 512 8.23 -9.50 -1.67
N VAL A 513 9.31 -10.02 -2.27
CA VAL A 513 10.66 -9.94 -1.67
C VAL A 513 11.07 -8.50 -1.45
N MET A 514 10.91 -7.63 -2.45
CA MET A 514 11.22 -6.20 -2.34
C MET A 514 10.39 -5.53 -1.24
N ALA A 515 9.06 -5.64 -1.32
CA ALA A 515 8.16 -4.99 -0.37
C ALA A 515 8.42 -5.44 1.08
N LYS A 516 8.49 -6.75 1.33
CA LYS A 516 8.65 -7.26 2.69
C LYS A 516 10.05 -7.04 3.26
N ALA A 517 11.08 -7.03 2.43
CA ALA A 517 12.45 -6.79 2.88
C ALA A 517 12.75 -5.31 3.09
N VAL A 518 12.31 -4.45 2.18
CA VAL A 518 12.64 -3.02 2.21
C VAL A 518 11.59 -2.26 3.00
N GLU A 519 10.35 -2.24 2.52
CA GLU A 519 9.29 -1.40 3.08
C GLU A 519 8.84 -1.84 4.47
N ASP A 520 8.76 -3.16 4.69
CA ASP A 520 8.26 -3.73 5.94
C ASP A 520 9.37 -4.30 6.83
N THR A 521 10.65 -4.00 6.54
CA THR A 521 11.75 -4.37 7.45
C THR A 521 12.84 -3.31 7.50
N VAL A 522 13.53 -3.01 6.40
CA VAL A 522 14.66 -2.04 6.40
C VAL A 522 14.21 -0.64 6.81
N PHE A 523 13.03 -0.19 6.36
CA PHE A 523 12.46 1.11 6.75
C PHE A 523 12.20 1.27 8.25
N TYR A 524 12.16 0.17 9.01
CA TYR A 524 12.00 0.16 10.45
C TYR A 524 13.32 -0.09 11.20
N ARG A 525 14.42 -0.34 10.48
CA ARG A 525 15.76 -0.55 11.04
C ARG A 525 16.69 0.63 10.79
N TYR A 526 16.70 1.14 9.56
CA TYR A 526 17.57 2.24 9.17
C TYR A 526 16.86 3.57 9.40
N ASN A 527 17.01 4.12 10.61
CA ASN A 527 16.21 5.26 11.07
C ASN A 527 16.90 6.61 10.89
N ARG A 528 17.96 6.72 10.05
CA ARG A 528 18.73 7.96 9.80
C ARG A 528 17.82 9.18 9.66
N LEU A 529 16.92 9.14 8.68
CA LEU A 529 15.87 10.13 8.47
C LEU A 529 14.58 9.40 8.02
N ILE A 530 13.65 9.15 8.94
CA ILE A 530 12.49 8.29 8.68
C ILE A 530 11.48 8.90 7.69
N ALA A 531 11.67 10.16 7.28
CA ALA A 531 10.89 10.82 6.23
C ALA A 531 11.14 10.20 4.84
N LEU A 532 12.31 9.58 4.64
CA LEU A 532 12.71 8.89 3.42
C LEU A 532 12.24 7.42 3.39
N ASN A 533 11.84 6.89 4.55
CA ASN A 533 11.38 5.51 4.73
C ASN A 533 9.89 5.42 4.39
N GLU A 534 9.56 5.63 3.13
CA GLU A 534 8.19 5.68 2.61
C GLU A 534 8.03 4.72 1.42
N VAL A 535 6.81 4.25 1.14
CA VAL A 535 6.52 3.35 0.01
C VAL A 535 7.05 3.97 -1.30
N GLY A 536 7.93 3.24 -1.99
CA GLY A 536 8.67 3.71 -3.17
C GLY A 536 9.93 4.54 -2.89
N GLY A 537 10.18 4.93 -1.64
CA GLY A 537 11.37 5.65 -1.22
C GLY A 537 12.64 4.79 -1.21
N GLU A 538 13.77 5.46 -1.39
CA GLU A 538 15.11 4.87 -1.39
C GLU A 538 15.95 5.64 -0.35
N PRO A 539 16.14 5.12 0.88
CA PRO A 539 16.79 5.88 1.95
C PRO A 539 18.25 6.25 1.70
N ASP A 540 18.92 5.66 0.69
CA ASP A 540 20.22 6.08 0.18
C ASP A 540 20.15 7.23 -0.83
N HIS A 541 18.98 7.55 -1.37
CA HIS A 541 18.72 8.80 -2.08
C HIS A 541 18.29 9.89 -1.07
N TYR A 542 19.27 10.49 -0.37
CA TYR A 542 19.01 11.40 0.75
C TYR A 542 18.21 12.65 0.35
N GLY A 543 18.61 13.31 -0.72
CA GLY A 543 17.95 14.49 -1.29
C GLY A 543 18.45 14.73 -2.72
N ALA A 544 17.88 15.71 -3.41
CA ALA A 544 18.27 16.04 -4.78
C ALA A 544 18.30 17.55 -5.01
N ASP A 545 18.83 17.97 -6.16
CA ASP A 545 18.72 19.35 -6.59
C ASP A 545 17.32 19.66 -7.15
N VAL A 546 17.01 20.94 -7.32
CA VAL A 546 15.73 21.38 -7.90
C VAL A 546 15.60 20.91 -9.37
N SER A 547 16.72 20.69 -10.06
CA SER A 547 16.72 20.25 -11.46
C SER A 547 16.18 18.82 -11.63
N ALA A 548 16.53 17.91 -10.71
CA ALA A 548 16.00 16.55 -10.68
C ALA A 548 14.47 16.52 -10.48
N PHE A 549 13.93 17.40 -9.64
CA PHE A 549 12.48 17.55 -9.49
C PHE A 549 11.82 17.97 -10.82
N HIS A 550 12.40 18.95 -11.52
CA HIS A 550 11.89 19.40 -12.81
C HIS A 550 11.97 18.31 -13.88
N GLU A 551 13.06 17.54 -13.92
CA GLU A 551 13.20 16.39 -14.82
C GLU A 551 12.12 15.33 -14.53
N ALA A 552 11.88 15.00 -13.26
CA ALA A 552 10.81 14.07 -12.87
C ALA A 552 9.43 14.56 -13.34
N MET A 553 9.14 15.87 -13.26
CA MET A 553 7.88 16.44 -13.75
C MET A 553 7.76 16.40 -15.28
N GLN A 554 8.86 16.58 -16.00
CA GLN A 554 8.88 16.43 -17.46
C GLN A 554 8.68 14.97 -17.90
N ILE A 555 9.34 14.02 -17.22
CA ILE A 555 9.14 12.59 -17.45
C ILE A 555 7.68 12.22 -17.20
N ARG A 556 7.10 12.73 -16.12
CA ARG A 556 5.70 12.50 -15.76
C ARG A 556 4.73 13.01 -16.82
N LEU A 557 4.89 14.25 -17.29
CA LEU A 557 4.06 14.81 -18.36
C LEU A 557 4.12 13.95 -19.63
N LYS A 558 5.27 13.35 -19.93
CA LYS A 558 5.47 12.51 -21.10
C LYS A 558 4.85 11.12 -20.96
N ASP A 559 5.06 10.45 -19.83
CA ASP A 559 4.73 9.03 -19.68
C ASP A 559 3.35 8.79 -19.07
N GLN A 560 2.87 9.71 -18.24
CA GLN A 560 1.63 9.57 -17.47
C GLN A 560 1.02 10.95 -17.13
N PRO A 561 0.60 11.74 -18.14
CA PRO A 561 0.01 13.06 -17.92
C PRO A 561 -1.27 13.04 -17.07
N GLU A 562 -1.94 11.90 -16.99
CA GLU A 562 -3.15 11.68 -16.17
C GLU A 562 -2.88 10.80 -14.93
N GLY A 563 -1.61 10.43 -14.66
CA GLY A 563 -1.23 9.67 -13.47
C GLY A 563 -1.50 10.45 -12.18
N LEU A 564 -1.87 9.76 -11.11
CA LEU A 564 -2.26 10.39 -9.86
C LEU A 564 -1.05 10.97 -9.12
N LEU A 565 -1.21 12.16 -8.54
CA LEU A 565 -0.21 12.84 -7.71
C LEU A 565 -0.53 12.58 -6.24
N ALA A 566 -0.12 11.42 -5.73
CA ALA A 566 -0.31 11.09 -4.32
C ALA A 566 0.71 11.81 -3.44
N THR A 567 0.24 12.27 -2.28
CA THR A 567 1.08 12.74 -1.17
C THR A 567 0.77 12.00 0.12
N SER A 568 -0.41 11.42 0.30
CA SER A 568 -0.72 10.47 1.37
C SER A 568 -1.60 9.38 0.78
N THR A 569 -1.53 8.17 1.32
CA THR A 569 -2.42 7.06 0.94
C THR A 569 -2.77 6.24 2.18
N HIS A 570 -3.60 5.21 1.99
CA HIS A 570 -3.90 4.25 3.07
C HIS A 570 -2.73 3.30 3.37
N ASP A 571 -1.67 3.29 2.57
CA ASP A 571 -0.49 2.43 2.73
C ASP A 571 0.81 3.21 3.02
N THR A 572 0.78 4.55 2.91
CA THR A 572 1.96 5.36 3.27
C THR A 572 2.30 5.14 4.74
N LYS A 573 3.59 4.99 5.02
CA LYS A 573 4.14 4.70 6.34
C LYS A 573 3.99 5.90 7.29
N ARG A 574 3.75 7.11 6.78
CA ARG A 574 3.42 8.32 7.54
C ARG A 574 2.43 9.21 6.76
N GLY A 575 1.76 10.12 7.45
CA GLY A 575 0.97 11.20 6.84
C GLY A 575 1.84 12.23 6.12
N GLU A 576 1.27 12.95 5.15
CA GLU A 576 2.04 13.85 4.29
C GLU A 576 2.64 15.04 5.04
N ASP A 577 1.97 15.55 6.05
CA ASP A 577 2.43 16.70 6.85
C ASP A 577 3.40 16.27 7.96
N ALA A 578 3.28 15.02 8.43
CA ALA A 578 4.30 14.39 9.25
C ALA A 578 5.63 14.31 8.47
N ARG A 579 5.61 13.83 7.21
CA ARG A 579 6.84 13.79 6.39
C ARG A 579 7.36 15.19 6.05
N ALA A 580 6.48 16.12 5.67
CA ALA A 580 6.86 17.52 5.41
C ALA A 580 7.60 18.17 6.59
N ARG A 581 7.16 17.86 7.82
CA ARG A 581 7.84 18.28 9.06
C ARG A 581 9.20 17.62 9.24
N LEU A 582 9.30 16.32 8.96
CA LEU A 582 10.53 15.58 9.15
C LEU A 582 11.60 15.94 8.11
N TYR A 583 11.23 16.38 6.90
CA TYR A 583 12.21 16.90 5.93
C TYR A 583 13.03 18.07 6.50
N ALA A 584 12.44 18.91 7.35
CA ALA A 584 13.14 20.04 7.97
C ALA A 584 14.28 19.61 8.93
N LEU A 585 14.33 18.35 9.38
CA LEU A 585 15.45 17.84 10.16
C LEU A 585 16.74 17.80 9.35
N SER A 586 16.65 17.62 8.02
CA SER A 586 17.81 17.62 7.14
C SER A 586 18.51 18.97 7.06
N GLU A 587 17.82 20.08 7.32
CA GLU A 587 18.40 21.43 7.25
C GLU A 587 19.27 21.78 8.46
N ALA A 588 19.14 21.03 9.57
CA ALA A 588 19.94 21.27 10.78
C ALA A 588 20.22 19.96 11.55
N PRO A 589 20.98 19.01 10.97
CA PRO A 589 21.20 17.70 11.60
C PRO A 589 21.90 17.77 12.95
N GLU A 590 22.91 18.63 13.09
CA GLU A 590 23.65 18.82 14.35
C GLU A 590 22.72 19.33 15.45
N ARG A 591 21.87 20.31 15.14
CA ARG A 591 20.86 20.83 16.08
C ARG A 591 19.88 19.73 16.49
N TRP A 592 19.45 18.88 15.55
CA TRP A 592 18.59 17.75 15.88
C TRP A 592 19.30 16.73 16.77
N ALA A 593 20.56 16.42 16.50
CA ALA A 593 21.38 15.52 17.29
C ALA A 593 21.53 16.00 18.74
N ASP A 594 21.85 17.28 18.95
CA ASP A 594 21.95 17.90 20.28
C ASP A 594 20.63 17.77 21.07
N LEU A 595 19.49 17.98 20.40
CA LEU A 595 18.18 17.83 21.01
C LEU A 595 17.92 16.37 21.39
N VAL A 596 18.19 15.44 20.49
CA VAL A 596 18.03 14.00 20.73
C VAL A 596 18.92 13.54 21.89
N GLU A 597 20.17 13.97 21.97
CA GLU A 597 21.06 13.62 23.08
C GLU A 597 20.52 14.15 24.42
N ALA A 598 20.03 15.39 24.46
CA ALA A 598 19.42 15.97 25.65
C ALA A 598 18.15 15.19 26.06
N PHE A 599 17.31 14.81 25.10
CA PHE A 599 16.10 14.01 25.31
C PHE A 599 16.43 12.61 25.82
N ALA A 600 17.37 11.93 25.16
CA ALA A 600 17.88 10.61 25.51
C ALA A 600 18.48 10.60 26.93
N THR A 601 19.20 11.66 27.31
CA THR A 601 19.74 11.82 28.65
C THR A 601 18.61 11.97 29.68
N SER A 602 17.60 12.78 29.38
CA SER A 602 16.46 12.99 30.29
C SER A 602 15.57 11.75 30.48
N MET A 603 15.59 10.84 29.50
CA MET A 603 14.83 9.59 29.50
C MET A 603 15.66 8.37 29.91
N ALA A 604 16.92 8.55 30.32
CA ALA A 604 17.84 7.44 30.57
C ALA A 604 17.32 6.45 31.62
N ASP A 605 16.75 6.95 32.72
CA ASP A 605 16.19 6.13 33.81
C ASP A 605 14.89 5.38 33.41
N ARG A 606 14.37 5.64 32.21
CA ARG A 606 13.18 4.98 31.66
C ARG A 606 13.53 3.82 30.73
N ARG A 607 14.81 3.67 30.34
CA ARG A 607 15.26 2.49 29.60
C ARG A 607 15.32 1.30 30.54
N ILE A 608 14.79 0.17 30.08
CA ILE A 608 14.81 -1.06 30.85
C ILE A 608 15.73 -2.05 30.14
N GLU A 609 16.73 -2.55 30.86
CA GLU A 609 17.54 -3.68 30.41
C GLU A 609 16.68 -4.95 30.50
N VAL A 610 16.31 -5.52 29.36
CA VAL A 610 15.44 -6.70 29.29
C VAL A 610 16.24 -8.00 29.20
N GLU A 611 17.45 -7.93 28.66
CA GLU A 611 18.46 -8.99 28.63
C GLU A 611 19.86 -8.36 28.78
N PRO A 612 20.89 -9.10 29.23
CA PRO A 612 22.22 -8.53 29.40
C PRO A 612 22.75 -7.85 28.12
N GLY A 613 22.91 -6.53 28.18
CA GLY A 613 23.34 -5.71 27.03
C GLY A 613 22.25 -5.30 26.04
N LEU A 614 20.98 -5.60 26.30
CA LEU A 614 19.83 -5.18 25.49
C LEU A 614 18.87 -4.32 26.31
N ASN A 615 18.81 -3.03 25.97
CA ASN A 615 17.82 -2.11 26.49
C ASN A 615 16.62 -2.01 25.55
N SER A 616 15.45 -1.73 26.12
CA SER A 616 14.27 -1.31 25.37
C SER A 616 13.92 0.14 25.74
N PRO A 617 13.80 1.05 24.75
CA PRO A 617 14.17 0.84 23.34
C PRO A 617 15.68 0.64 23.13
N ASP A 618 16.07 -0.04 22.04
CA ASP A 618 17.44 0.00 21.51
C ASP A 618 17.72 1.35 20.81
N PRO A 619 19.00 1.76 20.64
CA PRO A 619 19.34 3.10 20.14
C PRO A 619 18.68 3.47 18.80
N GLU A 620 18.61 2.55 17.85
CA GLU A 620 17.96 2.78 16.56
C GLU A 620 16.46 3.02 16.70
N THR A 621 15.80 2.27 17.58
CA THR A 621 14.38 2.46 17.89
C THR A 621 14.18 3.80 18.59
N GLU A 622 15.02 4.18 19.55
CA GLU A 622 14.91 5.44 20.27
C GLU A 622 15.07 6.67 19.35
N TRP A 623 16.08 6.67 18.49
CA TRP A 623 16.27 7.72 17.47
C TRP A 623 15.04 7.84 16.55
N GLY A 624 14.52 6.71 16.08
CA GLY A 624 13.31 6.65 15.27
C GLY A 624 12.05 7.11 16.01
N LEU A 625 11.95 6.82 17.32
CA LEU A 625 10.83 7.24 18.16
C LEU A 625 10.78 8.75 18.35
N TYR A 626 11.91 9.43 18.50
CA TYR A 626 11.91 10.89 18.62
C TYR A 626 11.48 11.59 17.32
N GLN A 627 11.89 11.07 16.17
CA GLN A 627 11.36 11.53 14.88
C GLN A 627 9.87 11.22 14.76
N SER A 628 9.43 10.02 15.17
CA SER A 628 8.02 9.63 15.11
C SER A 628 7.15 10.50 16.03
N LEU A 629 7.65 10.85 17.22
CA LEU A 629 7.02 11.81 18.13
C LEU A 629 6.91 13.18 17.46
N LEU A 630 7.98 13.70 16.84
CA LEU A 630 7.93 14.96 16.12
C LEU A 630 6.87 14.92 15.00
N GLY A 631 6.78 13.83 14.25
CA GLY A 631 5.84 13.67 13.15
C GLY A 631 4.38 13.57 13.57
N VAL A 632 4.08 12.87 14.67
CA VAL A 632 2.69 12.57 15.09
C VAL A 632 2.00 13.70 15.85
N LEU A 633 2.75 14.62 16.44
CA LEU A 633 2.19 15.71 17.25
C LEU A 633 1.35 16.67 16.37
N PRO A 634 0.08 16.95 16.72
CA PRO A 634 -0.71 17.96 16.03
C PRO A 634 -0.04 19.34 16.03
N ALA A 635 -0.30 20.16 15.01
CA ALA A 635 0.29 21.50 14.91
C ALA A 635 -0.16 22.44 16.05
N ASP A 636 -1.35 22.19 16.59
CA ASP A 636 -1.97 22.87 17.74
C ASP A 636 -1.81 22.09 19.05
N PHE A 637 -0.85 21.15 19.12
CA PHE A 637 -0.61 20.38 20.33
C PHE A 637 -0.30 21.27 21.54
N ASP A 638 -0.95 20.95 22.66
CA ASP A 638 -0.72 21.58 23.96
C ASP A 638 -0.27 20.51 24.96
N PRO A 639 1.00 20.56 25.44
CA PRO A 639 1.49 19.66 26.47
C PRO A 639 0.62 19.62 27.73
N ALA A 640 -0.04 20.73 28.10
CA ALA A 640 -0.90 20.76 29.28
C ALA A 640 -2.22 20.00 29.07
N ASN A 641 -2.63 19.78 27.82
CA ASN A 641 -3.87 19.07 27.49
C ASN A 641 -3.67 17.55 27.62
N ARG A 642 -4.17 16.99 28.72
CA ARG A 642 -4.11 15.56 29.00
C ARG A 642 -4.77 14.70 27.92
N THR A 643 -5.92 15.10 27.38
CA THR A 643 -6.62 14.30 26.37
C THR A 643 -5.81 14.15 25.09
N LEU A 644 -5.16 15.24 24.64
CA LEU A 644 -4.27 15.19 23.48
C LEU A 644 -3.02 14.33 23.75
N ARG A 645 -2.46 14.41 24.96
CA ARG A 645 -1.34 13.54 25.36
C ARG A 645 -1.74 12.08 25.37
N ASP A 646 -2.88 11.75 25.96
CA ASP A 646 -3.37 10.37 26.05
C ASP A 646 -3.66 9.78 24.63
N ASP A 647 -4.21 10.58 23.72
CA ASP A 647 -4.39 10.20 22.30
C ASP A 647 -3.06 9.91 21.60
N VAL A 648 -2.10 10.85 21.68
CA VAL A 648 -0.79 10.68 21.06
C VAL A 648 -0.04 9.49 21.67
N ALA A 649 -0.15 9.27 22.98
CA ALA A 649 0.48 8.14 23.66
C ALA A 649 -0.04 6.80 23.15
N GLY A 650 -1.37 6.66 23.01
CA GLY A 650 -1.98 5.44 22.46
C GLY A 650 -1.54 5.18 21.03
N ARG A 651 -1.57 6.21 20.17
CA ARG A 651 -1.18 6.13 18.76
C ARG A 651 0.30 5.78 18.59
N LEU A 652 1.18 6.45 19.34
CA LEU A 652 2.62 6.23 19.29
C LEU A 652 3.02 4.87 19.87
N ALA A 653 2.34 4.38 20.92
CA ALA A 653 2.60 3.06 21.48
C ALA A 653 2.22 1.94 20.50
N ALA A 654 1.04 2.02 19.87
CA ALA A 654 0.62 1.07 18.85
C ALA A 654 1.56 1.07 17.64
N TYR A 655 2.01 2.26 17.21
CA TYR A 655 3.04 2.38 16.18
C TYR A 655 4.36 1.77 16.62
N ALA A 656 4.83 2.03 17.83
CA ALA A 656 6.11 1.54 18.33
C ALA A 656 6.14 0.00 18.33
N GLU A 657 5.08 -0.65 18.83
CA GLU A 657 4.90 -2.11 18.77
C GLU A 657 4.96 -2.63 17.33
N LYS A 658 4.19 -2.02 16.42
CA LYS A 658 4.21 -2.38 14.99
C LYS A 658 5.60 -2.19 14.39
N ALA A 659 6.25 -1.07 14.65
CA ALA A 659 7.57 -0.73 14.10
C ALA A 659 8.64 -1.74 14.51
N VAL A 660 8.70 -2.13 15.79
CA VAL A 660 9.72 -3.11 16.24
C VAL A 660 9.41 -4.53 15.79
N ARG A 661 8.12 -4.88 15.61
CA ARG A 661 7.71 -6.17 15.02
C ARG A 661 8.00 -6.23 13.52
N GLU A 662 7.84 -5.13 12.80
CA GLU A 662 8.25 -5.04 11.39
C GLU A 662 9.76 -5.01 11.24
N ALA A 663 10.48 -4.36 12.15
CA ALA A 663 11.92 -4.41 12.20
C ALA A 663 12.44 -5.85 12.40
N LYS A 664 11.69 -6.79 13.01
CA LYS A 664 12.07 -8.21 13.12
C LYS A 664 13.48 -8.43 13.73
N ARG A 665 13.94 -7.51 14.60
CA ARG A 665 15.27 -7.56 15.22
C ARG A 665 15.22 -8.24 16.58
N TRP A 666 14.35 -7.73 17.46
CA TRP A 666 14.19 -8.21 18.84
C TRP A 666 12.83 -8.87 19.09
N THR A 667 11.83 -8.52 18.30
CA THR A 667 10.47 -9.08 18.35
C THR A 667 9.91 -9.24 16.93
N SER A 668 8.85 -10.03 16.77
CA SER A 668 8.14 -10.19 15.49
C SER A 668 6.68 -10.56 15.71
N TRP A 669 5.86 -10.43 14.67
CA TRP A 669 4.46 -10.90 14.69
C TRP A 669 4.31 -12.39 15.02
N THR A 670 5.31 -13.21 14.67
CA THR A 670 5.23 -14.67 14.84
C THR A 670 5.82 -15.19 16.15
N ALA A 671 6.66 -14.37 16.78
CA ALA A 671 7.33 -14.63 18.05
C ALA A 671 7.51 -13.30 18.81
N PRO A 672 6.45 -12.81 19.48
CA PRO A 672 6.52 -11.58 20.27
C PRO A 672 7.47 -11.73 21.46
N ALA A 673 8.31 -10.71 21.69
CA ALA A 673 9.18 -10.61 22.87
C ALA A 673 8.53 -9.71 23.92
N GLU A 674 7.66 -10.29 24.76
CA GLU A 674 6.79 -9.53 25.69
C GLU A 674 7.56 -8.58 26.62
N ALA A 675 8.74 -8.97 27.10
CA ALA A 675 9.56 -8.13 27.97
C ALA A 675 10.05 -6.86 27.25
N TYR A 676 10.54 -7.00 26.01
CA TYR A 676 10.99 -5.87 25.19
C TYR A 676 9.81 -4.94 24.84
N GLU A 677 8.68 -5.50 24.42
CA GLU A 677 7.49 -4.73 24.04
C GLU A 677 6.86 -3.99 25.23
N THR A 678 6.80 -4.62 26.40
CA THR A 678 6.28 -4.00 27.63
C THR A 678 7.16 -2.84 28.08
N ALA A 679 8.48 -3.01 28.03
CA ALA A 679 9.43 -1.94 28.35
C ALA A 679 9.31 -0.76 27.36
N LEU A 680 9.16 -1.05 26.07
CA LEU A 680 8.96 -0.05 25.02
C LEU A 680 7.68 0.76 25.24
N ALA A 681 6.57 0.08 25.51
CA ALA A 681 5.29 0.72 25.82
C ALA A 681 5.40 1.62 27.07
N SER A 682 6.15 1.17 28.08
CA SER A 682 6.39 1.95 29.31
C SER A 682 7.25 3.19 29.05
N PHE A 683 8.26 3.08 28.17
CA PHE A 683 9.07 4.21 27.72
C PHE A 683 8.22 5.26 26.98
N VAL A 684 7.38 4.81 26.03
CA VAL A 684 6.46 5.70 25.29
C VAL A 684 5.46 6.38 26.23
N ALA A 685 4.89 5.65 27.19
CA ALA A 685 4.00 6.23 28.19
C ALA A 685 4.71 7.31 29.03
N ALA A 686 5.96 7.07 29.44
CA ALA A 686 6.74 8.02 30.21
C ALA A 686 7.07 9.30 29.43
N MET A 687 7.19 9.24 28.10
CA MET A 687 7.38 10.44 27.25
C MET A 687 6.20 11.41 27.37
N LEU A 688 4.98 10.93 27.68
CA LEU A 688 3.75 11.72 27.66
C LEU A 688 3.02 11.80 29.02
N GLU A 689 3.59 11.27 30.09
CA GLU A 689 2.95 11.11 31.41
C GLU A 689 2.57 12.46 32.07
N ASP A 690 3.47 13.44 32.07
CA ASP A 690 3.27 14.78 32.64
C ASP A 690 3.28 15.86 31.56
N GLY A 691 2.43 16.87 31.71
CA GLY A 691 2.31 18.03 30.82
C GLY A 691 2.80 19.33 31.43
N GLY A 692 3.27 19.30 32.69
CA GLY A 692 3.72 20.47 33.42
C GLY A 692 4.99 21.10 32.85
N GLU A 693 5.23 22.35 33.26
CA GLU A 693 6.46 23.07 32.95
C GLU A 693 7.67 22.29 33.47
N GLY A 694 8.55 21.86 32.55
CA GLY A 694 9.73 21.06 32.88
C GLY A 694 9.64 19.56 32.58
N SER A 695 8.44 19.05 32.26
CA SER A 695 8.24 17.68 31.76
C SER A 695 9.01 17.43 30.45
N PHE A 696 9.23 16.16 30.12
CA PHE A 696 9.86 15.76 28.86
C PHE A 696 9.13 16.37 27.66
N ILE A 697 7.81 16.11 27.55
CA ILE A 697 7.03 16.54 26.38
C ILE A 697 6.92 18.05 26.26
N ALA A 698 6.84 18.79 27.37
CA ALA A 698 6.83 20.26 27.30
C ALA A 698 8.16 20.80 26.74
N LYS A 699 9.30 20.25 27.19
CA LYS A 699 10.63 20.61 26.67
C LYS A 699 10.79 20.20 25.21
N PHE A 700 10.37 18.98 24.86
CA PHE A 700 10.38 18.47 23.49
C PHE A 700 9.59 19.40 22.57
N TRP A 701 8.33 19.68 22.92
CA TRP A 701 7.44 20.52 22.13
C TRP A 701 7.98 21.94 21.95
N GLN A 702 8.53 22.54 23.00
CA GLN A 702 9.14 23.87 22.95
C GLN A 702 10.36 23.90 22.01
N ALA A 703 11.28 22.94 22.17
CA ALA A 703 12.50 22.87 21.37
C ALA A 703 12.22 22.54 19.89
N ALA A 704 11.17 21.76 19.62
CA ALA A 704 10.76 21.34 18.29
C ALA A 704 10.04 22.43 17.48
N GLN A 705 9.60 23.54 18.09
CA GLN A 705 8.76 24.55 17.42
C GLN A 705 9.28 25.02 16.05
N PRO A 706 10.58 25.28 15.83
CA PRO A 706 11.06 25.68 14.51
C PRO A 706 10.86 24.61 13.44
N PHE A 707 11.04 23.32 13.77
CA PHE A 707 10.75 22.21 12.85
C PHE A 707 9.25 22.07 12.60
N VAL A 708 8.40 22.31 13.60
CA VAL A 708 6.94 22.30 13.44
C VAL A 708 6.49 23.39 12.47
N ALA A 709 7.00 24.62 12.61
CA ALA A 709 6.69 25.73 11.72
C ALA A 709 7.26 25.55 10.30
N ALA A 710 8.50 25.04 10.17
CA ALA A 710 9.09 24.69 8.89
C ALA A 710 8.29 23.56 8.20
N GLY A 711 7.83 22.57 8.98
CA GLY A 711 6.93 21.53 8.50
C GLY A 711 5.63 22.08 7.93
N ALA A 712 5.00 23.05 8.60
CA ALA A 712 3.81 23.71 8.06
C ALA A 712 4.10 24.45 6.73
N LEU A 713 5.25 25.12 6.60
CA LEU A 713 5.66 25.74 5.35
C LEU A 713 5.91 24.72 4.23
N ASN A 714 6.60 23.62 4.54
CA ASN A 714 6.79 22.49 3.62
C ASN A 714 5.43 21.90 3.19
N SER A 715 4.47 21.77 4.09
CA SER A 715 3.11 21.32 3.78
C SER A 715 2.38 22.25 2.80
N LEU A 716 2.44 23.57 3.02
CA LEU A 716 1.85 24.56 2.10
C LEU A 716 2.55 24.55 0.74
N SER A 717 3.88 24.44 0.75
CA SER A 717 4.70 24.31 -0.46
C SER A 717 4.31 23.07 -1.25
N GLN A 718 4.29 21.90 -0.61
CA GLN A 718 3.95 20.61 -1.21
C GLN A 718 2.55 20.64 -1.82
N THR A 719 1.58 21.21 -1.09
CA THR A 719 0.21 21.38 -1.56
C THR A 719 0.18 22.26 -2.82
N THR A 720 0.91 23.38 -2.81
CA THR A 720 0.99 24.31 -3.94
C THR A 720 1.62 23.66 -5.18
N VAL A 721 2.72 22.92 -5.00
CA VAL A 721 3.38 22.15 -6.06
C VAL A 721 2.44 21.09 -6.64
N LYS A 722 1.78 20.30 -5.80
CA LYS A 722 0.80 19.27 -6.20
C LYS A 722 -0.32 19.84 -7.07
N LEU A 723 -0.83 21.02 -6.75
CA LEU A 723 -1.95 21.64 -7.48
C LEU A 723 -1.54 22.11 -8.89
N GLY A 724 -0.27 22.48 -9.10
CA GLY A 724 0.21 22.96 -10.40
C GLY A 724 0.99 21.95 -11.25
N ALA A 725 1.51 20.88 -10.65
CA ALA A 725 2.31 19.85 -11.32
C ALA A 725 1.53 19.10 -12.43
N PRO A 726 2.22 18.50 -13.42
CA PRO A 726 1.63 17.54 -14.37
C PRO A 726 1.07 16.30 -13.67
N GLY A 727 -0.07 15.78 -14.12
CA GLY A 727 -0.80 14.72 -13.43
C GLY A 727 -2.07 15.20 -12.73
N VAL A 728 -2.75 14.29 -12.03
CA VAL A 728 -4.04 14.49 -11.36
C VAL A 728 -3.85 14.50 -9.85
N PRO A 729 -4.06 15.62 -9.13
CA PRO A 729 -4.00 15.65 -7.66
C PRO A 729 -4.91 14.59 -7.02
N ASP A 730 -4.34 13.73 -6.18
CA ASP A 730 -5.10 12.75 -5.38
C ASP A 730 -5.12 13.18 -3.91
N ILE A 731 -6.30 13.47 -3.38
CA ILE A 731 -6.49 13.93 -2.00
C ILE A 731 -6.92 12.72 -1.16
N TYR A 732 -6.07 12.25 -0.26
CA TYR A 732 -6.47 11.23 0.71
C TYR A 732 -7.40 11.85 1.76
N GLN A 733 -8.37 11.08 2.27
CA GLN A 733 -9.41 11.62 3.13
C GLN A 733 -8.87 12.47 4.29
N GLY A 734 -9.26 13.75 4.31
CA GLY A 734 -8.88 14.70 5.36
C GLY A 734 -7.52 15.39 5.15
N THR A 735 -6.79 15.09 4.08
CA THR A 735 -5.47 15.70 3.80
C THR A 735 -5.55 17.08 3.15
N GLU A 736 -6.75 17.59 2.86
CA GLU A 736 -6.92 19.03 2.61
C GLU A 736 -6.59 19.87 3.87
N PHE A 737 -6.54 19.24 5.06
CA PHE A 737 -5.94 19.79 6.28
C PHE A 737 -4.64 19.03 6.62
N TYR A 738 -4.03 19.34 7.76
CA TYR A 738 -2.85 18.60 8.19
C TYR A 738 -3.16 17.13 8.54
N ASP A 739 -2.32 16.23 8.06
CA ASP A 739 -2.29 14.81 8.29
C ASP A 739 -0.98 14.41 8.99
N PHE A 740 -1.09 14.24 10.31
CA PHE A 740 -0.03 13.75 11.20
C PHE A 740 -0.22 12.27 11.56
N SER A 741 -0.78 11.49 10.63
CA SER A 741 -0.98 10.06 10.85
C SER A 741 0.34 9.27 10.81
N LEU A 742 0.37 8.17 11.53
CA LEU A 742 1.39 7.12 11.43
C LEU A 742 0.91 6.06 10.43
N VAL A 743 1.67 4.98 10.26
CA VAL A 743 1.29 3.84 9.38
C VAL A 743 -0.05 3.22 9.78
N ASP A 744 -0.74 2.59 8.83
CA ASP A 744 -1.92 1.73 9.03
C ASP A 744 -1.84 0.92 10.35
N PRO A 745 -2.87 0.91 11.21
CA PRO A 745 -4.20 1.49 11.03
C PRO A 745 -4.35 2.98 11.40
N ASP A 746 -3.29 3.68 11.82
CA ASP A 746 -3.44 5.08 12.27
C ASP A 746 -3.85 6.04 11.14
N ASN A 747 -3.42 5.78 9.90
CA ASN A 747 -3.84 6.53 8.70
C ASN A 747 -5.27 6.19 8.22
N ARG A 748 -6.00 5.30 8.92
CA ARG A 748 -7.40 4.91 8.60
C ARG A 748 -8.41 5.46 9.60
N ARG A 749 -7.99 6.33 10.53
CA ARG A 749 -8.86 6.99 11.50
C ARG A 749 -9.99 7.77 10.82
N ARG A 750 -11.09 7.93 11.54
CA ARG A 750 -12.25 8.68 11.08
C ARG A 750 -11.92 10.15 10.85
N VAL A 751 -12.54 10.72 9.82
CA VAL A 751 -12.41 12.14 9.46
C VAL A 751 -13.68 12.89 9.87
N ASP A 752 -13.53 14.00 10.59
CA ASP A 752 -14.64 14.89 10.94
C ASP A 752 -14.98 15.82 9.75
N PHE A 753 -15.83 15.32 8.85
CA PHE A 753 -16.28 16.06 7.67
C PHE A 753 -17.19 17.25 8.01
N ASP A 754 -17.91 17.21 9.13
CA ASP A 754 -18.81 18.30 9.54
C ASP A 754 -18.01 19.54 9.93
N ALA A 755 -16.92 19.37 10.69
CA ALA A 755 -16.00 20.46 11.03
C ALA A 755 -15.33 21.04 9.77
N ARG A 756 -14.88 20.17 8.85
CA ARG A 756 -14.19 20.57 7.61
C ARG A 756 -15.11 21.30 6.63
N SER A 757 -16.36 20.87 6.52
CA SER A 757 -17.38 21.49 5.66
C SER A 757 -17.67 22.93 6.06
N LYS A 758 -17.64 23.26 7.36
CA LYS A 758 -17.77 24.64 7.86
C LYS A 758 -16.63 25.52 7.36
N VAL A 759 -15.38 25.09 7.53
CA VAL A 759 -14.19 25.86 7.12
C VAL A 759 -14.15 26.09 5.61
N ILE A 760 -14.37 25.05 4.80
CA ILE A 760 -14.41 25.17 3.33
C ILE A 760 -15.56 26.09 2.87
N GLY A 761 -16.54 26.38 3.74
CA GLY A 761 -17.67 27.23 3.43
C GLY A 761 -17.68 28.65 3.94
N GLU A 762 -16.73 29.03 4.76
CA GLU A 762 -16.60 30.40 5.25
C GLU A 762 -15.75 31.24 4.29
N ASP A 763 -16.11 32.50 4.08
CA ASP A 763 -15.22 33.48 3.43
C ASP A 763 -14.39 34.18 4.51
N THR A 764 -13.15 33.74 4.72
CA THR A 764 -12.16 34.40 5.60
C THR A 764 -10.98 34.91 4.80
N GLU A 765 -10.32 35.95 5.30
CA GLU A 765 -9.08 36.45 4.71
C GLU A 765 -7.92 35.48 4.98
N LEU A 766 -7.21 35.05 3.94
CA LEU A 766 -6.09 34.09 4.05
C LEU A 766 -4.96 34.56 4.98
N ALA A 767 -4.78 35.87 5.15
CA ALA A 767 -3.84 36.43 6.12
C ALA A 767 -4.22 36.06 7.57
N GLY A 768 -5.52 36.02 7.89
CA GLY A 768 -6.03 35.54 9.18
C GLY A 768 -5.77 34.04 9.36
N ASP A 769 -5.94 33.24 8.29
CA ASP A 769 -5.63 31.81 8.32
C ASP A 769 -4.12 31.54 8.44
N LEU A 770 -3.26 32.38 7.88
CA LEU A 770 -1.80 32.30 8.07
C LEU A 770 -1.41 32.63 9.52
N ALA A 771 -2.04 33.63 10.13
CA ALA A 771 -1.84 33.91 11.55
C ALA A 771 -2.33 32.76 12.45
N ASN A 772 -3.38 32.04 12.02
CA ASN A 772 -3.92 30.86 12.70
C ASN A 772 -3.54 29.54 11.99
N TRP A 773 -2.32 29.46 11.46
CA TRP A 773 -1.87 28.37 10.58
C TRP A 773 -2.01 26.98 11.21
N ARG A 774 -1.95 26.88 12.55
CA ARG A 774 -2.05 25.61 13.30
C ARG A 774 -3.37 24.89 13.08
N SER A 775 -4.44 25.62 12.73
CA SER A 775 -5.76 25.04 12.41
C SER A 775 -5.79 24.20 11.13
N GLY A 776 -4.82 24.38 10.23
CA GLY A 776 -4.83 23.76 8.90
C GLY A 776 -5.82 24.38 7.90
N ALA A 777 -6.61 25.38 8.31
CA ALA A 777 -7.59 26.05 7.45
C ALA A 777 -6.95 26.68 6.20
N LEU A 778 -5.74 27.26 6.34
CA LEU A 778 -4.99 27.82 5.21
C LEU A 778 -4.70 26.76 4.13
N LYS A 779 -4.24 25.57 4.53
CA LYS A 779 -3.97 24.45 3.60
C LYS A 779 -5.25 24.01 2.88
N ALA A 780 -6.37 23.97 3.58
CA ALA A 780 -7.67 23.58 3.03
C ALA A 780 -8.17 24.56 1.98
N ARG A 781 -7.99 25.87 2.24
CA ARG A 781 -8.35 26.94 1.30
C ARG A 781 -7.44 26.97 0.08
N ILE A 782 -6.13 26.78 0.25
CA ILE A 782 -5.18 26.65 -0.86
C ILE A 782 -5.55 25.46 -1.75
N THR A 783 -5.86 24.32 -1.12
CA THR A 783 -6.34 23.11 -1.82
C THR A 783 -7.59 23.43 -2.64
N SER A 784 -8.62 24.01 -2.02
CA SER A 784 -9.87 24.35 -2.70
C SER A 784 -9.67 25.35 -3.85
N ALA A 785 -8.86 26.41 -3.65
CA ALA A 785 -8.59 27.41 -4.67
C ALA A 785 -7.84 26.82 -5.88
N GLY A 786 -6.80 26.01 -5.64
CA GLY A 786 -6.06 25.36 -6.72
C GLY A 786 -6.92 24.33 -7.47
N LEU A 787 -7.72 23.54 -6.76
CA LEU A 787 -8.65 22.59 -7.40
C LEU A 787 -9.72 23.30 -8.22
N THR A 788 -10.24 24.43 -7.74
CA THR A 788 -11.16 25.29 -8.48
C THR A 788 -10.53 25.82 -9.77
N LEU A 789 -9.26 26.27 -9.72
CA LEU A 789 -8.52 26.68 -10.91
C LEU A 789 -8.41 25.54 -11.93
N ARG A 790 -8.06 24.33 -11.47
CA ARG A 790 -7.95 23.16 -12.36
C ARG A 790 -9.30 22.78 -12.96
N ALA A 791 -10.37 22.83 -12.17
CA ALA A 791 -11.73 22.53 -12.63
C ALA A 791 -12.23 23.55 -13.68
N ALA A 792 -11.77 24.80 -13.62
CA ALA A 792 -12.08 25.82 -14.61
C ALA A 792 -11.31 25.64 -15.94
N MET A 793 -10.20 24.91 -15.93
CA MET A 793 -9.32 24.72 -17.11
C MET A 793 -8.78 23.27 -17.21
N PRO A 794 -9.66 22.24 -17.30
CA PRO A 794 -9.24 20.84 -17.24
C PRO A 794 -8.28 20.45 -18.38
N GLU A 795 -8.61 20.82 -19.62
CA GLU A 795 -7.79 20.54 -20.82
C GLU A 795 -6.40 21.19 -20.71
N PHE A 796 -6.33 22.40 -20.15
CA PHE A 796 -5.06 23.10 -19.93
C PHE A 796 -4.14 22.29 -19.01
N PHE A 797 -4.61 21.82 -17.86
CA PHE A 797 -3.74 21.11 -16.92
C PHE A 797 -3.33 19.72 -17.40
N ALA A 798 -4.12 19.10 -18.28
CA ALA A 798 -3.78 17.84 -18.92
C ALA A 798 -2.67 18.00 -19.98
N GLU A 799 -2.74 19.05 -20.79
CA GLU A 799 -1.90 19.16 -22.01
C GLU A 799 -0.79 20.22 -21.92
N ALA A 800 -0.89 21.20 -21.03
CA ALA A 800 0.04 22.33 -20.97
C ALA A 800 1.48 21.86 -20.75
N ALA A 801 2.40 22.42 -21.54
CA ALA A 801 3.82 22.21 -21.43
C ALA A 801 4.33 22.61 -20.04
N TYR A 802 5.38 21.92 -19.57
CA TYR A 802 6.04 22.21 -18.30
C TYR A 802 7.37 22.94 -18.54
N LEU A 803 7.48 24.17 -18.02
CA LEU A 803 8.66 25.02 -18.15
C LEU A 803 9.26 25.28 -16.76
N PRO A 804 10.44 24.73 -16.42
CA PRO A 804 11.11 25.06 -15.17
C PRO A 804 11.59 26.51 -15.18
N LEU A 805 11.56 27.16 -14.01
CA LEU A 805 12.10 28.52 -13.82
C LEU A 805 13.18 28.51 -12.74
N THR A 806 14.22 29.31 -12.94
CA THR A 806 15.35 29.42 -12.01
C THR A 806 15.36 30.82 -11.42
N ALA A 807 15.30 30.91 -10.09
CA ALA A 807 15.43 32.18 -9.38
C ALA A 807 16.89 32.67 -9.39
N SER A 808 17.06 33.96 -9.13
CA SER A 808 18.36 34.60 -8.93
C SER A 808 18.36 35.42 -7.65
N GLY A 809 19.53 35.58 -7.03
CA GLY A 809 19.67 36.37 -5.80
C GLY A 809 19.88 35.53 -4.54
N PRO A 810 19.85 36.15 -3.35
CA PRO A 810 20.32 35.54 -2.10
C PRO A 810 19.54 34.30 -1.64
N ARG A 811 18.25 34.18 -2.00
CA ARG A 811 17.39 33.05 -1.61
C ARG A 811 16.94 32.21 -2.81
N ALA A 812 17.73 32.18 -3.89
CA ALA A 812 17.39 31.43 -5.10
C ALA A 812 17.17 29.92 -4.84
N ASP A 813 18.02 29.32 -4.00
CA ASP A 813 17.95 27.89 -3.66
C ASP A 813 16.76 27.54 -2.76
N ASN A 814 16.12 28.53 -2.15
CA ASN A 814 14.92 28.37 -1.31
C ASN A 814 13.61 28.38 -2.11
N LEU A 815 13.67 28.42 -3.44
CA LEU A 815 12.48 28.45 -4.30
C LEU A 815 12.48 27.27 -5.27
N VAL A 816 11.32 26.63 -5.41
CA VAL A 816 10.98 25.91 -6.63
C VAL A 816 9.94 26.72 -7.43
N ALA A 817 10.20 26.88 -8.72
CA ALA A 817 9.31 27.63 -9.59
C ALA A 817 9.19 26.96 -10.96
N PHE A 818 7.97 26.93 -11.50
CA PHE A 818 7.72 26.43 -12.84
C PHE A 818 6.45 27.04 -13.41
N VAL A 819 6.30 26.93 -14.74
CA VAL A 819 5.14 27.40 -15.48
C VAL A 819 4.53 26.24 -16.26
N ARG A 820 3.20 26.11 -16.17
CA ARG A 820 2.39 25.39 -17.15
C ARG A 820 1.97 26.36 -18.23
N GLN A 821 2.21 26.03 -19.49
CA GLN A 821 1.84 26.90 -20.63
C GLN A 821 1.16 26.09 -21.75
N SER A 822 0.00 26.55 -22.20
CA SER A 822 -0.71 25.98 -23.35
C SER A 822 -0.28 26.65 -24.66
N GLU A 823 -0.65 26.04 -25.78
CA GLU A 823 -0.36 26.56 -27.13
C GLU A 823 -0.98 27.93 -27.39
N ASP A 824 -2.17 28.21 -26.83
CA ASP A 824 -2.85 29.51 -26.88
C ASP A 824 -2.23 30.57 -25.95
N ARG A 825 -1.07 30.25 -25.37
CA ARG A 825 -0.27 31.10 -24.49
C ARG A 825 -0.90 31.44 -23.15
N ARG A 826 -2.01 30.82 -22.72
CA ARG A 826 -2.39 30.87 -21.30
C ARG A 826 -1.28 30.25 -20.46
N ALA A 827 -1.04 30.79 -19.27
CA ALA A 827 0.00 30.27 -18.40
C ALA A 827 -0.41 30.31 -16.93
N VAL A 828 0.06 29.31 -16.19
CA VAL A 828 -0.05 29.21 -14.73
C VAL A 828 1.35 29.01 -14.18
N MET A 829 1.79 29.96 -13.36
CA MET A 829 3.08 29.93 -12.66
C MET A 829 2.88 29.46 -11.24
N VAL A 830 3.76 28.59 -10.76
CA VAL A 830 3.74 28.02 -9.41
C VAL A 830 5.03 28.45 -8.71
N LEU A 831 4.89 29.02 -7.52
CA LEU A 831 5.97 29.52 -6.68
C LEU A 831 5.83 28.91 -5.30
N ALA A 832 6.79 28.08 -4.90
CA ALA A 832 6.74 27.41 -3.61
C ALA A 832 8.12 27.39 -2.93
N PRO A 833 8.19 27.64 -1.61
CA PRO A 833 9.45 27.67 -0.90
C PRO A 833 9.94 26.25 -0.61
N ARG A 834 11.25 26.07 -0.51
CA ARG A 834 11.91 24.85 -0.06
C ARG A 834 13.03 25.21 0.91
N LEU A 835 13.50 24.23 1.67
CA LEU A 835 14.48 24.45 2.75
C LEU A 835 13.98 25.57 3.67
N THR A 836 12.81 25.31 4.27
CA THR A 836 11.97 26.34 4.89
C THR A 836 12.40 26.68 6.31
N LEU A 837 13.20 25.82 6.97
CA LEU A 837 13.74 26.14 8.30
C LEU A 837 14.63 27.38 8.24
N SER A 838 15.43 27.51 7.17
CA SER A 838 16.27 28.70 6.92
C SER A 838 15.47 30.00 6.71
N LEU A 839 14.20 29.90 6.25
CA LEU A 839 13.33 31.05 6.00
C LEU A 839 12.68 31.62 7.27
N LEU A 840 12.75 30.90 8.39
CA LEU A 840 12.15 31.33 9.65
C LEU A 840 13.04 32.27 10.47
N ASP A 841 14.30 32.50 10.04
CA ASP A 841 15.29 33.35 10.73
C ASP A 841 15.41 33.04 12.25
N GLY A 842 15.33 31.76 12.61
CA GLY A 842 15.38 31.28 14.01
C GLY A 842 14.06 31.37 14.79
N GLY A 843 13.00 31.88 14.17
CA GLY A 843 11.65 31.92 14.72
C GLY A 843 10.87 30.61 14.57
N ALA A 844 9.57 30.66 14.89
CA ALA A 844 8.67 29.51 14.84
C ALA A 844 7.27 29.88 14.30
N GLU A 845 7.20 30.90 13.42
CA GLU A 845 5.95 31.36 12.83
C GLU A 845 6.06 31.43 11.30
N PRO A 846 5.23 30.69 10.53
CA PRO A 846 5.26 30.65 9.07
C PRO A 846 5.18 32.02 8.39
N VAL A 847 4.55 33.01 9.03
CA VAL A 847 4.50 34.39 8.51
C VAL A 847 5.88 35.00 8.27
N ALA A 848 6.93 34.54 8.97
CA ALA A 848 8.30 34.99 8.73
C ALA A 848 8.77 34.72 7.29
N ALA A 849 8.29 33.64 6.66
CA ALA A 849 8.67 33.26 5.30
C ALA A 849 8.05 34.17 4.21
N THR A 850 7.17 35.11 4.56
CA THR A 850 6.70 36.19 3.67
C THR A 850 7.75 37.31 3.48
N ARG A 851 8.83 37.28 4.29
CA ARG A 851 9.87 38.31 4.33
C ARG A 851 11.23 37.75 3.95
N GLY A 852 12.22 38.62 3.77
CA GLY A 852 13.61 38.24 3.51
C GLY A 852 13.91 37.90 2.04
N TRP A 853 12.95 38.07 1.14
CA TRP A 853 13.12 37.86 -0.31
C TRP A 853 13.76 39.05 -1.04
N GLN A 854 14.16 40.12 -0.34
CA GLN A 854 14.73 41.31 -0.97
C GLN A 854 15.97 40.96 -1.81
N GLY A 855 15.97 41.40 -3.08
CA GLY A 855 17.04 41.10 -4.03
C GLY A 855 17.00 39.69 -4.61
N THR A 856 15.97 38.89 -4.30
CA THR A 856 15.69 37.62 -4.97
C THR A 856 14.59 37.83 -6.00
N ALA A 857 14.88 37.52 -7.26
CA ALA A 857 13.97 37.73 -8.37
C ALA A 857 13.86 36.47 -9.23
N LEU A 858 12.75 36.33 -9.94
CA LEU A 858 12.49 35.25 -10.88
C LEU A 858 12.47 35.80 -12.32
N PRO A 859 13.58 35.65 -13.07
CA PRO A 859 13.63 36.04 -14.47
C PRO A 859 12.59 35.27 -15.30
N LEU A 860 11.83 35.99 -16.15
CA LEU A 860 10.81 35.38 -17.00
C LEU A 860 11.25 35.32 -18.48
N PRO A 861 10.97 34.21 -19.19
CA PRO A 861 11.16 34.14 -20.64
C PRO A 861 10.37 35.21 -21.42
N GLU A 862 10.85 35.56 -22.63
CA GLU A 862 10.32 36.63 -23.51
C GLU A 862 8.81 36.49 -23.85
N GLY A 863 8.21 35.31 -23.66
CA GLY A 863 6.78 35.06 -23.83
C GLY A 863 5.90 35.21 -22.57
N LEU A 864 6.51 35.31 -21.38
CA LEU A 864 5.85 35.36 -20.07
C LEU A 864 6.06 36.72 -19.36
N ALA A 865 7.11 37.44 -19.75
CA ALA A 865 7.39 38.82 -19.40
C ALA A 865 6.29 39.78 -19.90
N MET A 866 6.19 40.95 -19.27
CA MET A 866 5.27 42.05 -19.63
C MET A 866 3.79 41.66 -19.64
N ARG A 867 3.39 40.74 -18.75
CA ARG A 867 2.02 40.26 -18.57
C ARG A 867 1.48 40.62 -17.20
N GLY A 868 0.17 40.81 -17.13
CA GLY A 868 -0.58 40.85 -15.88
C GLY A 868 -0.84 39.44 -15.38
N TRP A 869 -0.53 39.20 -14.10
CA TRP A 869 -0.68 37.92 -13.44
C TRP A 869 -1.65 38.07 -12.27
N ARG A 870 -2.61 37.16 -12.14
CA ARG A 870 -3.51 37.12 -10.99
C ARG A 870 -3.07 36.02 -10.02
N ASN A 871 -2.83 36.39 -8.76
CA ASN A 871 -2.65 35.43 -7.69
C ASN A 871 -3.99 34.73 -7.41
N ILE A 872 -4.02 33.41 -7.56
CA ILE A 872 -5.23 32.59 -7.43
C ILE A 872 -5.69 32.47 -5.98
N PHE A 873 -4.78 32.63 -5.02
CA PHE A 873 -5.11 32.57 -3.61
C PHE A 873 -5.63 33.92 -3.10
N THR A 874 -4.94 35.03 -3.41
CA THR A 874 -5.29 36.36 -2.87
C THR A 874 -6.21 37.17 -3.78
N GLY A 875 -6.29 36.82 -5.07
CA GLY A 875 -7.00 37.59 -6.10
C GLY A 875 -6.26 38.83 -6.59
N GLU A 876 -5.12 39.19 -5.99
CA GLU A 876 -4.31 40.34 -6.38
C GLU A 876 -3.75 40.19 -7.79
N THR A 877 -3.60 41.32 -8.50
CA THR A 877 -2.91 41.40 -9.78
C THR A 877 -1.49 41.92 -9.59
N LEU A 878 -0.52 41.20 -10.15
CA LEU A 878 0.90 41.53 -10.21
C LEU A 878 1.26 41.91 -11.65
N ASP A 879 1.82 43.10 -11.83
CA ASP A 879 2.38 43.54 -13.11
C ASP A 879 3.84 43.14 -13.20
N VAL A 880 4.15 42.11 -14.00
CA VAL A 880 5.52 41.61 -14.14
C VAL A 880 6.13 42.15 -15.41
N ARG A 881 7.29 42.80 -15.27
CA ARG A 881 8.08 43.29 -16.42
C ARG A 881 8.98 42.19 -16.95
N GLU A 882 10.28 42.24 -16.67
CA GLU A 882 11.26 41.24 -17.11
C GLU A 882 11.48 40.14 -16.06
N GLU A 883 11.40 40.51 -14.78
CA GLU A 883 11.55 39.61 -13.64
C GLU A 883 10.43 39.85 -12.62
N LEU A 884 10.04 38.79 -11.91
CA LEU A 884 9.11 38.86 -10.79
C LEU A 884 9.89 39.03 -9.48
N ASP A 885 9.60 40.11 -8.74
CA ASP A 885 10.11 40.31 -7.38
C ASP A 885 9.39 39.35 -6.42
N LEU A 886 10.15 38.46 -5.78
CA LEU A 886 9.58 37.48 -4.85
C LEU A 886 9.13 38.12 -3.53
N GLY A 887 9.66 39.29 -3.17
CA GLY A 887 9.16 40.07 -2.04
C GLY A 887 7.74 40.56 -2.25
N GLU A 888 7.38 40.93 -3.49
CA GLU A 888 6.00 41.27 -3.85
C GLU A 888 5.13 40.03 -3.99
N ALA A 889 5.64 38.96 -4.61
CA ALA A 889 4.88 37.72 -4.83
C ALA A 889 4.46 37.03 -3.52
N PHE A 890 5.30 37.11 -2.48
CA PHE A 890 5.08 36.45 -1.19
C PHE A 890 4.67 37.35 -0.04
N LYS A 891 4.35 38.62 -0.30
CA LYS A 891 4.05 39.60 0.76
C LYS A 891 2.91 39.19 1.70
N ASP A 892 1.90 38.50 1.17
CA ASP A 892 0.72 38.07 1.93
C ASP A 892 0.79 36.60 2.34
N LEU A 893 1.33 35.74 1.47
CA LEU A 893 1.43 34.30 1.67
C LEU A 893 2.81 33.79 1.20
N PRO A 894 3.40 32.79 1.88
CA PRO A 894 4.70 32.25 1.52
C PRO A 894 4.67 31.35 0.27
N VAL A 895 3.53 31.22 -0.40
CA VAL A 895 3.30 30.39 -1.59
C VAL A 895 2.40 31.15 -2.56
N ALA A 896 2.53 30.88 -3.86
CA ALA A 896 1.66 31.48 -4.87
C ALA A 896 1.41 30.56 -6.07
N ILE A 897 0.18 30.62 -6.59
CA ILE A 897 -0.16 30.21 -7.95
C ILE A 897 -0.64 31.45 -8.68
N LEU A 898 0.03 31.81 -9.77
CA LEU A 898 -0.31 32.97 -10.59
C LEU A 898 -0.85 32.50 -11.94
N ALA A 899 -2.00 33.01 -12.36
CA ALA A 899 -2.54 32.75 -13.70
C ALA A 899 -2.51 34.03 -14.55
N THR A 900 -2.27 33.90 -15.85
CA THR A 900 -2.37 35.04 -16.78
C THR A 900 -3.79 35.58 -16.82
N LEU A 901 -3.92 36.92 -16.81
CA LEU A 901 -5.20 37.63 -16.96
C LEU A 901 -5.85 37.50 -18.34
#